data_AF-A0A820LZD5-F1
#
_entry.id   AF-A0A820LZD5-F1
#
_cell.length_a   1.000
_cell.length_b   1.000
_cell.length_c   1.000
_cell.angle_alpha   90.00
_cell.angle_beta   90.00
_cell.angle_gamma   90.00
#
_symmetry.space_group_name_H-M   'P 1'
#
loop_
_entity.id
_entity.type
_entity.pdbx_description
1 polymer ?
#
loop_
_entity_poly.entity_id
_entity_poly.type
_entity_poly.pdbx_seq_one_letter_code
_entity_poly.pdbx_strand_id
1 'polypeptide(L)'
;MMDLPLDNVTSRRLSPLERKLEDIFVRAFHLKSSPDVKSSFGQLGGTSLGAMFAVNLIRQEIFEKMDINLLFVNPSVQKLAAALEPLISSVKSDEDNQEDDVDFCIRPCPSWLIETIGILILAWQWLWPIIFAIRLNSLFFQVIFVPLMHLLQYPMFMKLLGESYWQYQDRLYSWRYYRLWFLRRQWSLNTYWLSHLLGTPFYNAYLRLCGAYIGNGTYIYTYQIDAPWLLKIGDGTYIGNEVILSSLTYHDCTYALHETRIGSYCSIGARCVLHDRVDMHDHVLIEPLTTVTGRILGTHAKELLPCIMSCRQSFFQLVAIFTITSIHALILKLSWLAVHWLPLWLSLSVCWLVWSIIGAGISLVLLRFIVGHIQQNFSYSLNSWKFLSQVWLRHLVLSSFDPCLSTVFDEFNSFTPLILRWLGASIEPNDIKIAHFVPLLLVPPNLLVIGHGVTITSDVCFVPFDVTTNSQCIVSGQIQIGHRSFLGNNCVLRSGVCLPADVLVGCLTRVDLTANSMKEGDILLGIPARVMPFVFPDTERSKTLTKECHTFEQRCLKLRPVTIGPGCILQPMSMVLPGVTLIGYNRLAPCSLALPHDRFAMHTDWFGCPTKRVIAHHGSEPPQLILAERQSSLGTYNVTVGRFTDDILVLFFGQNGWLGWQSGIDLRRPYKPCDIYIKLFFTSFLCKPNAKQVLIIGLGGGVLPMLIRHYFPTVIIHVVEIDETVIELASEFFYLTEQMKNGYMHVIADDGFLYASETAHRYDIIFIDAFVEDAMPSHMNTSQFFSNLHGILNNGGCLVTNANLPTNDVYARLIQTCSSTFESNVLFAHTNIIENARVIISGTRTCLTSISSPAQAIQKAQWLESDVLLEFSLSRLVTFAYRGLLIDNDARIST
;
A
#
# COMPACT_ATOMS: atom_id res chain seq x y z
N MET A 1 -51.52 40.83 46.98
CA MET A 1 -52.05 39.45 46.82
C MET A 1 -50.87 38.58 46.46
N MET A 2 -50.47 37.74 47.43
CA MET A 2 -49.48 36.66 47.40
C MET A 2 -48.11 36.90 46.73
N ASP A 3 -47.14 37.24 47.58
CA ASP A 3 -45.76 36.77 47.46
C ASP A 3 -45.72 35.24 47.39
N LEU A 4 -45.01 34.70 46.39
CA LEU A 4 -44.49 33.34 46.37
C LEU A 4 -42.99 33.40 46.06
N PRO A 5 -42.17 32.52 46.67
CA PRO A 5 -40.73 32.73 46.82
C PRO A 5 -39.94 32.23 45.59
N LEU A 6 -38.74 32.80 45.46
CA LEU A 6 -37.66 32.38 44.57
C LEU A 6 -37.44 30.86 44.60
N ASP A 7 -37.79 30.18 43.50
CA ASP A 7 -37.39 28.80 43.27
C ASP A 7 -35.93 28.74 42.82
N ASN A 8 -35.15 28.11 43.70
CA ASN A 8 -33.84 27.51 43.53
C ASN A 8 -33.45 27.14 42.08
N VAL A 9 -32.56 27.95 41.47
CA VAL A 9 -31.66 27.46 40.43
C VAL A 9 -30.69 26.49 41.09
N THR A 10 -31.06 25.21 41.12
CA THR A 10 -30.18 24.13 41.52
C THR A 10 -28.98 24.11 40.56
N SER A 11 -27.83 24.52 41.05
CA SER A 11 -26.55 24.36 40.35
C SER A 11 -26.28 22.87 40.18
N ARG A 12 -26.56 22.36 38.97
CA ARG A 12 -26.22 20.98 38.59
C ARG A 12 -24.73 20.77 38.88
N ARG A 13 -24.41 19.84 39.79
CA ARG A 13 -23.02 19.44 40.02
C ARG A 13 -22.50 18.79 38.75
N LEU A 14 -21.49 19.41 38.14
CA LEU A 14 -20.80 18.91 36.95
C LEU A 14 -20.19 17.53 37.23
N SER A 15 -20.29 16.62 36.27
CA SER A 15 -19.63 15.32 36.34
C SER A 15 -18.10 15.49 36.36
N PRO A 16 -17.34 14.52 36.90
CA PRO A 16 -15.88 14.57 36.87
C PRO A 16 -15.31 14.74 35.46
N LEU A 17 -15.97 14.13 34.46
CA LEU A 17 -15.62 14.22 33.05
C LEU A 17 -15.94 15.60 32.47
N GLU A 18 -17.11 16.16 32.79
CA GLU A 18 -17.52 17.52 32.37
C GLU A 18 -16.55 18.58 32.91
N ARG A 19 -16.12 18.49 34.18
CA ARG A 19 -15.11 19.43 34.76
C ARG A 19 -13.76 19.34 34.08
N LYS A 20 -13.34 18.14 33.70
CA LYS A 20 -12.05 17.92 33.04
C LYS A 20 -12.07 18.43 31.60
N LEU A 21 -13.17 18.23 30.90
CA LEU A 21 -13.39 18.80 29.56
C LEU A 21 -13.51 20.33 29.59
N GLU A 22 -14.13 20.90 30.62
CA GLU A 22 -14.20 22.35 30.83
C GLU A 22 -12.81 22.97 30.99
N ASP A 23 -11.94 22.38 31.83
CA ASP A 23 -10.55 22.80 31.98
C ASP A 23 -9.74 22.66 30.67
N ILE A 24 -9.92 21.56 29.95
CA ILE A 24 -9.30 21.36 28.64
C ILE A 24 -9.74 22.44 27.65
N PHE A 25 -11.02 22.82 27.65
CA PHE A 25 -11.53 23.87 26.77
C PHE A 25 -10.96 25.25 27.14
N VAL A 26 -10.81 25.55 28.43
CA VAL A 26 -10.13 26.78 28.88
C VAL A 26 -8.70 26.84 28.36
N ARG A 27 -7.96 25.73 28.46
CA ARG A 27 -6.57 25.65 27.98
C ARG A 27 -6.46 25.66 26.46
N ALA A 28 -7.31 24.92 25.78
CA ALA A 28 -7.30 24.76 24.32
C ALA A 28 -7.74 26.03 23.57
N PHE A 29 -8.67 26.80 24.14
CA PHE A 29 -9.23 28.01 23.52
C PHE A 29 -8.74 29.31 24.17
N HIS A 30 -7.81 29.23 25.13
CA HIS A 30 -7.26 30.39 25.87
C HIS A 30 -8.34 31.29 26.49
N LEU A 31 -9.37 30.68 27.08
CA LEU A 31 -10.48 31.41 27.69
C LEU A 31 -10.04 32.06 29.01
N LYS A 32 -10.50 33.29 29.28
CA LYS A 32 -10.20 34.01 30.54
C LYS A 32 -10.97 33.48 31.76
N SER A 33 -12.05 32.72 31.51
CA SER A 33 -12.92 32.12 32.52
C SER A 33 -13.51 30.82 31.97
N SER A 34 -13.93 29.93 32.87
CA SER A 34 -14.54 28.65 32.46
C SER A 34 -15.82 28.87 31.63
N PRO A 35 -15.98 28.16 30.50
CA PRO A 35 -17.15 28.32 29.64
C PRO A 35 -18.40 27.70 30.26
N ASP A 36 -19.58 28.27 29.98
CA ASP A 36 -20.83 27.57 30.29
C ASP A 36 -20.87 26.24 29.53
N VAL A 37 -21.19 25.16 30.23
CA VAL A 37 -21.09 23.76 29.77
C VAL A 37 -22.06 23.47 28.60
N LYS A 38 -23.05 24.35 28.39
CA LYS A 38 -23.95 24.35 27.24
C LYS A 38 -23.45 25.14 26.03
N SER A 39 -22.44 26.00 26.19
CA SER A 39 -21.86 26.78 25.09
C SER A 39 -21.16 25.83 24.11
N SER A 40 -21.45 26.01 22.82
CA SER A 40 -20.79 25.23 21.77
C SER A 40 -19.36 25.75 21.53
N PHE A 41 -18.44 24.87 21.13
CA PHE A 41 -17.03 25.24 20.89
C PHE A 41 -16.91 26.38 19.86
N GLY A 42 -17.78 26.43 18.85
CA GLY A 42 -17.82 27.51 17.86
C GLY A 42 -18.19 28.88 18.46
N GLN A 43 -19.04 28.91 19.50
CA GLN A 43 -19.40 30.14 20.23
C GLN A 43 -18.30 30.62 21.18
N LEU A 44 -17.38 29.72 21.57
CA LEU A 44 -16.24 30.03 22.43
C LEU A 44 -15.02 30.56 21.64
N GLY A 45 -15.21 30.93 20.37
CA GLY A 45 -14.12 31.33 19.49
C GLY A 45 -13.30 30.15 18.96
N GLY A 46 -13.89 28.95 18.96
CA GLY A 46 -13.22 27.72 18.57
C GLY A 46 -12.77 27.71 17.12
N THR A 47 -11.45 27.68 16.92
CA THR A 47 -10.81 27.45 15.61
C THR A 47 -10.53 25.97 15.42
N SER A 48 -10.24 25.52 14.18
CA SER A 48 -9.79 24.14 13.93
C SER A 48 -8.51 23.80 14.71
N LEU A 49 -7.64 24.79 14.94
CA LEU A 49 -6.45 24.63 15.79
C LEU A 49 -6.85 24.43 17.26
N GLY A 50 -7.78 25.23 17.79
CA GLY A 50 -8.32 25.05 19.14
C GLY A 50 -9.05 23.70 19.31
N ALA A 51 -9.77 23.24 18.28
CA ALA A 51 -10.41 21.93 18.25
C ALA A 51 -9.37 20.80 18.21
N MET A 52 -8.29 20.93 17.44
CA MET A 52 -7.18 19.98 17.46
C MET A 52 -6.47 19.97 18.82
N PHE A 53 -6.25 21.12 19.45
CA PHE A 53 -5.68 21.19 20.79
C PHE A 53 -6.61 20.57 21.83
N ALA A 54 -7.92 20.83 21.75
CA ALA A 54 -8.91 20.21 22.61
C ALA A 54 -8.92 18.70 22.40
N VAL A 55 -8.99 18.20 21.17
CA VAL A 55 -8.94 16.76 20.87
C VAL A 55 -7.62 16.15 21.32
N ASN A 56 -6.48 16.81 21.13
CA ASN A 56 -5.18 16.30 21.58
C ASN A 56 -5.12 16.21 23.11
N LEU A 57 -5.55 17.25 23.82
CA LEU A 57 -5.63 17.25 25.28
C LEU A 57 -6.63 16.20 25.79
N ILE A 58 -7.76 16.00 25.11
CA ILE A 58 -8.72 14.95 25.47
C ILE A 58 -8.13 13.57 25.18
N ARG A 59 -7.42 13.37 24.08
CA ARG A 59 -6.71 12.11 23.80
C ARG A 59 -5.66 11.80 24.85
N GLN A 60 -4.92 12.80 25.31
CA GLN A 60 -3.88 12.65 26.31
C GLN A 60 -4.44 12.42 27.72
N GLU A 61 -5.52 13.11 28.09
CA GLU A 61 -5.97 13.18 29.47
C GLU A 61 -7.24 12.38 29.76
N ILE A 62 -8.00 11.97 28.74
CA ILE A 62 -9.36 11.43 28.91
C ILE A 62 -9.61 10.17 28.07
N PHE A 63 -9.44 10.23 26.74
CA PHE A 63 -9.82 9.15 25.82
C PHE A 63 -8.96 9.11 24.56
N GLU A 64 -7.97 8.22 24.51
CA GLU A 64 -6.96 8.16 23.44
C GLU A 64 -7.54 7.95 22.03
N LYS A 65 -8.65 7.22 21.90
CA LYS A 65 -9.32 6.91 20.62
C LYS A 65 -10.27 8.01 20.13
N MET A 66 -10.20 9.23 20.68
CA MET A 66 -11.14 10.30 20.32
C MET A 66 -11.02 10.70 18.83
N ASP A 67 -12.10 10.56 18.06
CA ASP A 67 -12.21 11.12 16.70
C ASP A 67 -12.50 12.64 16.79
N ILE A 68 -11.92 13.41 15.87
CA ILE A 68 -12.23 14.82 15.73
C ILE A 68 -13.71 15.06 15.36
N ASN A 69 -14.32 14.13 14.61
CA ASN A 69 -15.74 14.20 14.26
C ASN A 69 -16.64 14.17 15.49
N LEU A 70 -16.25 13.45 16.56
CA LEU A 70 -17.01 13.41 17.82
C LEU A 70 -17.10 14.79 18.49
N LEU A 71 -16.04 15.59 18.42
CA LEU A 71 -16.03 16.97 18.93
C LEU A 71 -16.98 17.87 18.11
N PHE A 72 -17.01 17.70 16.78
CA PHE A 72 -17.87 18.51 15.91
C PHE A 72 -19.34 18.15 16.01
N VAL A 73 -19.67 16.86 16.11
CA VAL A 73 -21.04 16.37 16.30
C VAL A 73 -21.57 16.74 17.70
N ASN A 74 -20.69 16.76 18.70
CA ASN A 74 -21.03 17.06 20.10
C ASN A 74 -20.28 18.32 20.59
N PRO A 75 -20.68 19.52 20.14
CA PRO A 75 -19.84 20.70 20.24
C PRO A 75 -19.81 21.36 21.63
N SER A 76 -20.66 20.98 22.58
CA SER A 76 -20.64 21.53 23.94
C SER A 76 -20.03 20.53 24.93
N VAL A 77 -19.43 21.02 26.01
CA VAL A 77 -18.82 20.19 27.07
C VAL A 77 -19.80 19.13 27.57
N GLN A 78 -21.08 19.49 27.75
CA GLN A 78 -22.12 18.57 28.20
C GLN A 78 -22.38 17.42 27.21
N LYS A 79 -22.52 17.75 25.91
CA LYS A 79 -22.81 16.75 24.88
C LYS A 79 -21.61 15.85 24.63
N LEU A 80 -20.41 16.43 24.68
CA LEU A 80 -19.17 15.70 24.47
C LEU A 80 -18.89 14.72 25.61
N ALA A 81 -19.11 15.14 26.86
CA ALA A 81 -19.01 14.25 28.02
C ALA A 81 -19.96 13.06 27.87
N ALA A 82 -21.23 13.31 27.54
CA ALA A 82 -22.23 12.25 27.35
C ALA A 82 -21.88 11.27 26.21
N ALA A 83 -21.20 11.73 25.16
CA ALA A 83 -20.75 10.88 24.05
C ALA A 83 -19.49 10.06 24.39
N LEU A 84 -18.58 10.60 25.22
CA LEU A 84 -17.32 9.96 25.59
C LEU A 84 -17.45 8.96 26.76
N GLU A 85 -18.39 9.17 27.68
CA GLU A 85 -18.58 8.33 28.86
C GLU A 85 -18.82 6.82 28.57
N PRO A 86 -19.67 6.44 27.59
CA PRO A 86 -19.80 5.04 27.18
C PRO A 86 -18.57 4.49 26.44
N LEU A 87 -17.78 5.35 25.77
CA LEU A 87 -16.57 4.93 25.05
C LEU A 87 -15.36 4.71 25.98
N ILE A 88 -15.23 5.52 27.04
CA ILE A 88 -14.16 5.38 28.03
C ILE A 88 -14.34 4.10 28.86
N SER A 89 -15.58 3.77 29.21
CA SER A 89 -15.90 2.56 29.97
C SER A 89 -15.60 1.27 29.20
N SER A 90 -15.65 1.29 27.87
CA SER A 90 -15.29 0.13 27.02
C SER A 90 -13.79 -0.03 26.76
N VAL A 91 -12.97 1.01 26.95
CA VAL A 91 -11.51 0.95 26.73
C VAL A 91 -10.74 0.53 27.98
N LYS A 92 -11.26 0.82 29.17
CA LYS A 92 -10.63 0.33 30.42
C LYS A 92 -10.60 -1.19 30.56
N SER A 93 -11.39 -1.93 29.79
CA SER A 93 -11.29 -3.40 29.71
C SER A 93 -10.20 -3.89 28.75
N ASP A 94 -9.66 -3.03 27.87
CA ASP A 94 -8.63 -3.37 26.88
C ASP A 94 -7.20 -3.12 27.38
N GLU A 95 -7.00 -2.23 28.37
CA GLU A 95 -5.66 -1.77 28.80
C GLU A 95 -4.95 -2.68 29.81
N ASP A 96 -5.64 -3.63 30.45
CA ASP A 96 -5.07 -4.53 31.48
C ASP A 96 -4.25 -5.72 30.92
N ASN A 97 -3.94 -5.74 29.62
CA ASN A 97 -3.11 -6.79 29.02
C ASN A 97 -1.97 -6.21 28.17
N GLN A 98 -0.91 -5.72 28.84
CA GLN A 98 0.43 -5.61 28.27
C GLN A 98 1.40 -6.49 29.07
N GLU A 99 1.85 -7.60 28.49
CA GLU A 99 3.28 -7.94 28.32
C GLU A 99 3.49 -9.27 27.55
N ASP A 100 4.48 -9.19 26.66
CA ASP A 100 5.51 -10.14 26.24
C ASP A 100 5.30 -11.37 25.31
N ASP A 101 6.36 -11.49 24.50
CA ASP A 101 6.85 -12.51 23.58
C ASP A 101 6.13 -12.72 22.23
N VAL A 102 6.73 -12.14 21.18
CA VAL A 102 6.59 -12.62 19.80
C VAL A 102 7.98 -12.96 19.27
N ASP A 103 8.14 -14.24 18.94
CA ASP A 103 9.33 -14.88 18.39
C ASP A 103 10.04 -14.02 17.35
N PHE A 104 11.31 -13.75 17.62
CA PHE A 104 12.21 -13.07 16.70
C PHE A 104 12.43 -13.99 15.49
N CYS A 105 12.18 -13.48 14.27
CA CYS A 105 12.91 -13.98 13.10
C CYS A 105 14.37 -13.57 13.27
N ILE A 106 15.12 -14.39 14.01
CA ILE A 106 16.55 -14.22 14.25
C ILE A 106 17.24 -14.25 12.88
N ARG A 107 17.75 -13.09 12.47
CA ARG A 107 18.69 -12.97 11.35
C ARG A 107 19.81 -13.98 11.60
N PRO A 108 19.94 -15.06 10.81
CA PRO A 108 20.87 -16.12 11.15
C PRO A 108 22.29 -15.56 11.19
N CYS A 109 23.05 -15.86 12.25
CA CYS A 109 24.50 -15.70 12.22
C CYS A 109 25.07 -16.75 11.24
N PRO A 110 25.87 -16.38 10.21
CA PRO A 110 26.58 -15.11 10.01
C PRO A 110 26.12 -14.33 8.77
N SER A 111 24.86 -13.87 8.75
CA SER A 111 24.31 -12.95 7.73
C SER A 111 25.21 -11.74 7.41
N TRP A 112 25.77 -11.11 8.44
CA TRP A 112 26.68 -9.97 8.31
C TRP A 112 27.95 -10.32 7.52
N LEU A 113 28.46 -11.56 7.66
CA LEU A 113 29.65 -12.00 6.95
C LEU A 113 29.37 -12.17 5.45
N ILE A 114 28.22 -12.76 5.11
CA ILE A 114 27.77 -12.92 3.72
C ILE A 114 27.62 -11.55 3.05
N GLU A 115 26.97 -10.62 3.73
CA GLU A 115 26.81 -9.25 3.24
C GLU A 115 28.14 -8.52 3.10
N THR A 116 29.06 -8.68 4.07
CA THR A 116 30.39 -8.07 4.02
C THR A 116 31.20 -8.60 2.85
N ILE A 117 31.23 -9.91 2.64
CA ILE A 117 31.90 -10.53 1.48
C ILE A 117 31.25 -10.03 0.18
N GLY A 118 29.92 -9.98 0.12
CA GLY A 118 29.19 -9.44 -1.02
C GLY A 118 29.58 -7.99 -1.32
N ILE A 119 29.63 -7.13 -0.30
CA ILE A 119 30.07 -5.72 -0.44
C ILE A 119 31.52 -5.63 -0.92
N LEU A 120 32.43 -6.47 -0.41
CA LEU A 120 33.83 -6.48 -0.86
C LEU A 120 33.96 -6.89 -2.32
N ILE A 121 33.20 -7.90 -2.77
CA ILE A 121 33.15 -8.30 -4.19
C ILE A 121 32.68 -7.13 -5.05
N LEU A 122 31.59 -6.48 -4.65
CA LEU A 122 31.01 -5.35 -5.37
C LEU A 122 31.92 -4.12 -5.39
N ALA A 123 32.62 -3.83 -4.29
CA ALA A 123 33.60 -2.75 -4.22
C ALA A 123 34.80 -3.04 -5.13
N TRP A 124 35.34 -4.26 -5.09
CA TRP A 124 36.44 -4.67 -5.95
C TRP A 124 36.06 -4.59 -7.43
N GLN A 125 34.83 -4.99 -7.75
CA GLN A 125 34.25 -4.93 -9.09
C GLN A 125 34.19 -3.52 -9.67
N TRP A 126 34.04 -2.50 -8.83
CA TRP A 126 34.11 -1.08 -9.23
C TRP A 126 35.54 -0.56 -9.35
N LEU A 127 36.44 -1.02 -8.48
CA LEU A 127 37.82 -0.51 -8.44
C LEU A 127 38.69 -1.06 -9.58
N TRP A 128 38.56 -2.34 -9.93
CA TRP A 128 39.47 -2.96 -10.91
C TRP A 128 39.35 -2.38 -12.35
N PRO A 129 38.17 -2.07 -12.91
CA PRO A 129 38.06 -1.50 -14.26
C PRO A 129 38.69 -0.10 -14.30
N ILE A 130 38.54 0.67 -13.22
CA ILE A 130 39.15 2.00 -13.07
C ILE A 130 40.68 1.88 -13.03
N ILE A 131 41.21 0.97 -12.20
CA ILE A 131 42.66 0.72 -12.12
C ILE A 131 43.21 0.23 -13.47
N PHE A 132 42.49 -0.68 -14.13
CA PHE A 132 42.87 -1.22 -15.44
C PHE A 132 42.84 -0.16 -16.53
N ALA A 133 41.80 0.68 -16.54
CA ALA A 133 41.66 1.84 -17.41
C ALA A 133 42.86 2.78 -17.27
N ILE A 134 43.23 3.15 -16.04
CA ILE A 134 44.39 4.01 -15.76
C ILE A 134 45.68 3.42 -16.36
N ARG A 135 45.87 2.09 -16.32
CA ARG A 135 47.06 1.41 -16.85
C ARG A 135 47.14 1.33 -18.37
N LEU A 136 46.01 1.24 -19.09
CA LEU A 136 46.00 1.03 -20.54
C LEU A 136 46.46 2.25 -21.38
N ASN A 137 46.61 3.43 -20.77
CA ASN A 137 47.02 4.72 -21.35
C ASN A 137 46.24 5.21 -22.61
N SER A 138 45.28 4.43 -23.12
CA SER A 138 44.44 4.73 -24.28
C SER A 138 43.03 5.16 -23.87
N LEU A 139 42.65 6.40 -24.21
CA LEU A 139 41.32 6.96 -23.94
C LEU A 139 40.20 6.13 -24.59
N PHE A 140 40.44 5.62 -25.80
CA PHE A 140 39.44 4.85 -26.55
C PHE A 140 38.99 3.60 -25.78
N PHE A 141 39.94 2.86 -25.22
CA PHE A 141 39.62 1.67 -24.44
C PHE A 141 38.91 2.03 -23.13
N GLN A 142 39.28 3.13 -22.48
CA GLN A 142 38.62 3.55 -21.23
C GLN A 142 37.13 3.88 -21.43
N VAL A 143 36.80 4.59 -22.52
CA VAL A 143 35.43 5.05 -22.82
C VAL A 143 34.48 3.90 -23.17
N ILE A 144 34.97 2.84 -23.82
CA ILE A 144 34.11 1.72 -24.26
C ILE A 144 34.17 0.53 -23.31
N PHE A 145 35.38 0.16 -22.88
CA PHE A 145 35.60 -1.08 -22.15
C PHE A 145 35.03 -1.03 -20.74
N VAL A 146 35.19 0.10 -20.03
CA VAL A 146 34.72 0.23 -18.65
C VAL A 146 33.19 0.14 -18.56
N PRO A 147 32.40 0.93 -19.32
CA PRO A 147 30.94 0.79 -19.29
C PRO A 147 30.48 -0.61 -19.71
N LEU A 148 31.10 -1.17 -20.76
CA LEU A 148 30.73 -2.49 -21.27
C LEU A 148 30.96 -3.58 -20.22
N MET A 149 32.10 -3.55 -19.53
CA MET A 149 32.38 -4.49 -18.43
C MET A 149 31.34 -4.36 -17.30
N HIS A 150 31.00 -3.14 -16.90
CA HIS A 150 29.99 -2.94 -15.85
C HIS A 150 28.60 -3.45 -16.25
N LEU A 151 28.18 -3.14 -17.47
CA LEU A 151 26.90 -3.60 -18.00
C LEU A 151 26.86 -5.13 -18.11
N LEU A 152 27.92 -5.79 -18.59
CA LEU A 152 27.96 -7.25 -18.74
C LEU A 152 28.03 -8.02 -17.41
N GLN A 153 28.46 -7.40 -16.32
CA GLN A 153 28.58 -8.06 -15.02
C GLN A 153 27.22 -8.50 -14.46
N TYR A 154 26.17 -7.68 -14.57
CA TYR A 154 24.85 -8.05 -14.05
C TYR A 154 24.25 -9.30 -14.73
N PRO A 155 24.13 -9.40 -16.06
CA PRO A 155 23.60 -10.60 -16.70
C PRO A 155 24.51 -11.82 -16.46
N MET A 156 25.82 -11.63 -16.30
CA MET A 156 26.74 -12.70 -15.89
C MET A 156 26.40 -13.24 -14.49
N PHE A 157 26.26 -12.36 -13.49
CA PHE A 157 25.88 -12.77 -12.13
C PHE A 157 24.46 -13.32 -12.06
N MET A 158 23.53 -12.77 -12.84
CA MET A 158 22.18 -13.29 -12.97
C MET A 158 22.23 -14.73 -13.50
N LYS A 159 23.04 -15.02 -14.52
CA LYS A 159 23.19 -16.38 -15.04
C LYS A 159 23.91 -17.34 -14.07
N LEU A 160 24.86 -16.82 -13.27
CA LEU A 160 25.62 -17.61 -12.29
C LEU A 160 24.80 -17.94 -11.03
N LEU A 161 24.02 -16.97 -10.54
CA LEU A 161 23.26 -17.06 -9.29
C LEU A 161 21.77 -17.38 -9.51
N GLY A 162 21.28 -17.24 -10.74
CA GLY A 162 19.89 -17.44 -11.14
C GLY A 162 19.68 -18.83 -11.75
N GLU A 163 19.11 -19.74 -10.98
CA GLU A 163 18.87 -21.13 -11.40
C GLU A 163 17.58 -21.33 -12.23
N SER A 164 17.14 -20.31 -12.98
CA SER A 164 16.05 -20.33 -14.00
C SER A 164 14.63 -19.90 -13.55
N TYR A 165 14.40 -18.57 -13.54
CA TYR A 165 13.12 -17.82 -13.63
C TYR A 165 12.00 -18.09 -12.60
N TRP A 166 12.26 -17.83 -11.32
CA TRP A 166 11.33 -18.18 -10.25
C TRP A 166 10.27 -17.09 -9.94
N GLN A 167 8.99 -17.45 -10.07
CA GLN A 167 7.91 -16.97 -9.20
C GLN A 167 7.89 -17.85 -7.96
N TYR A 168 8.07 -17.28 -6.78
CA TYR A 168 8.10 -18.03 -5.53
C TYR A 168 7.92 -17.11 -4.33
N GLN A 169 7.50 -17.70 -3.21
CA GLN A 169 7.45 -17.07 -1.89
C GLN A 169 8.45 -17.81 -0.98
N ASP A 170 9.28 -17.07 -0.26
CA ASP A 170 10.28 -17.64 0.65
C ASP A 170 10.49 -16.74 1.88
N ARG A 171 11.14 -17.28 2.92
CA ARG A 171 11.46 -16.56 4.15
C ARG A 171 12.54 -15.51 3.91
N LEU A 172 12.42 -14.38 4.61
CA LEU A 172 13.49 -13.39 4.68
C LEU A 172 14.76 -14.02 5.27
N TYR A 173 15.92 -13.54 4.81
CA TYR A 173 17.24 -14.03 5.21
C TYR A 173 17.56 -15.49 4.86
N SER A 174 16.75 -16.14 4.02
CA SER A 174 17.16 -17.40 3.38
C SER A 174 18.38 -17.18 2.48
N TRP A 175 19.11 -18.25 2.13
CA TRP A 175 20.20 -18.15 1.15
C TRP A 175 19.72 -17.58 -0.20
N ARG A 176 18.48 -17.88 -0.59
CA ARG A 176 17.86 -17.33 -1.80
C ARG A 176 17.61 -15.83 -1.67
N TYR A 177 17.18 -15.36 -0.50
CA TYR A 177 17.07 -13.92 -0.21
C TYR A 177 18.43 -13.22 -0.39
N TYR A 178 19.53 -13.80 0.09
CA TYR A 178 20.87 -13.22 -0.06
C TYR A 178 21.34 -13.15 -1.52
N ARG A 179 21.00 -14.14 -2.34
CA ARG A 179 21.23 -14.08 -3.80
C ARG A 179 20.46 -12.91 -4.43
N LEU A 180 19.18 -12.76 -4.10
CA LEU A 180 18.35 -11.64 -4.59
C LEU A 180 18.89 -10.29 -4.11
N TRP A 181 19.25 -10.18 -2.84
CA TRP A 181 19.87 -8.99 -2.26
C TRP A 181 21.16 -8.60 -3.01
N PHE A 182 22.02 -9.57 -3.31
CA PHE A 182 23.25 -9.33 -4.06
C PHE A 182 22.96 -8.83 -5.48
N LEU A 183 22.03 -9.47 -6.20
CA LEU A 183 21.64 -9.04 -7.54
C LEU A 183 21.03 -7.64 -7.55
N ARG A 184 20.17 -7.30 -6.58
CA ARG A 184 19.59 -5.94 -6.45
C ARG A 184 20.67 -4.90 -6.17
N ARG A 185 21.66 -5.23 -5.33
CA ARG A 185 22.79 -4.33 -5.08
C ARG A 185 23.64 -4.14 -6.34
N GLN A 186 23.90 -5.22 -7.08
CA GLN A 186 24.62 -5.17 -8.35
C GLN A 186 23.88 -4.30 -9.39
N TRP A 187 22.55 -4.42 -9.47
CA TRP A 187 21.72 -3.58 -10.32
C TRP A 187 21.81 -2.10 -9.93
N SER A 188 21.66 -1.81 -8.63
CA SER A 188 21.74 -0.44 -8.08
C SER A 188 23.08 0.22 -8.39
N LEU A 189 24.18 -0.54 -8.33
CA LEU A 189 25.49 -0.01 -8.68
C LEU A 189 25.59 0.34 -10.17
N ASN A 190 25.00 -0.46 -11.06
CA ASN A 190 25.04 -0.20 -12.51
C ASN A 190 24.16 0.98 -12.97
N THR A 191 23.34 1.57 -12.10
CA THR A 191 22.38 2.63 -12.45
C THR A 191 23.01 3.81 -13.18
N TYR A 192 24.24 4.22 -12.83
CA TYR A 192 24.96 5.28 -13.54
C TYR A 192 25.14 4.94 -15.03
N TRP A 193 25.54 3.71 -15.37
CA TRP A 193 25.71 3.30 -16.76
C TRP A 193 24.38 3.08 -17.48
N LEU A 194 23.38 2.57 -16.76
CA LEU A 194 22.03 2.36 -17.30
C LEU A 194 21.34 3.69 -17.65
N SER A 195 21.59 4.75 -16.89
CA SER A 195 20.99 6.07 -17.10
C SER A 195 21.32 6.69 -18.47
N HIS A 196 22.46 6.31 -19.07
CA HIS A 196 22.85 6.73 -20.42
C HIS A 196 22.11 5.97 -21.53
N LEU A 197 21.59 4.77 -21.23
CA LEU A 197 20.90 3.93 -22.22
C LEU A 197 19.39 4.19 -22.24
N LEU A 198 18.83 4.89 -21.26
CA LEU A 198 17.39 5.15 -21.16
C LEU A 198 16.81 5.76 -22.44
N GLY A 199 15.63 5.27 -22.83
CA GLY A 199 14.94 5.69 -24.07
C GLY A 199 15.62 5.26 -25.37
N THR A 200 16.53 4.28 -25.33
CA THR A 200 17.22 3.74 -26.53
C THR A 200 16.87 2.27 -26.78
N PRO A 201 16.93 1.80 -28.03
CA PRO A 201 16.77 0.36 -28.32
C PRO A 201 17.89 -0.49 -27.73
N PHE A 202 19.04 0.10 -27.39
CA PHE A 202 20.14 -0.60 -26.72
C PHE A 202 19.77 -0.99 -25.28
N TYR A 203 19.00 -0.15 -24.59
CA TYR A 203 18.48 -0.49 -23.27
C TYR A 203 17.48 -1.64 -23.33
N ASN A 204 16.60 -1.66 -24.34
CA ASN A 204 15.68 -2.76 -24.57
C ASN A 204 16.45 -4.07 -24.83
N ALA A 205 17.52 -4.03 -25.63
CA ALA A 205 18.40 -5.19 -25.85
C ALA A 205 19.10 -5.64 -24.56
N TYR A 206 19.56 -4.69 -23.73
CA TYR A 206 20.15 -4.99 -22.43
C TYR A 206 19.15 -5.65 -21.48
N LEU A 207 17.92 -5.16 -21.39
CA LEU A 207 16.87 -5.78 -20.57
C LEU A 207 16.52 -7.18 -21.05
N ARG A 208 16.48 -7.42 -22.37
CA ARG A 208 16.32 -8.78 -22.94
C ARG A 208 17.47 -9.70 -22.57
N LEU A 209 18.72 -9.20 -22.58
CA LEU A 209 19.88 -9.95 -22.08
C LEU A 209 19.75 -10.29 -20.59
N CYS A 210 19.11 -9.42 -19.81
CA CYS A 210 18.77 -9.64 -18.40
C CYS A 210 17.53 -10.54 -18.18
N GLY A 211 16.98 -11.15 -19.24
CA GLY A 211 15.86 -12.08 -19.16
C GLY A 211 14.46 -11.46 -19.28
N ALA A 212 14.34 -10.15 -19.48
CA ALA A 212 13.05 -9.49 -19.68
C ALA A 212 12.47 -9.79 -21.07
N TYR A 213 11.15 -9.86 -21.19
CA TYR A 213 10.48 -9.78 -22.49
C TYR A 213 10.16 -8.31 -22.79
N ILE A 214 10.78 -7.73 -23.82
CA ILE A 214 10.55 -6.34 -24.22
C ILE A 214 10.14 -6.32 -25.70
N GLY A 215 8.96 -5.79 -25.97
CA GLY A 215 8.44 -5.59 -27.32
C GLY A 215 9.26 -4.65 -28.20
N ASN A 216 8.87 -4.53 -29.46
CA ASN A 216 9.44 -3.62 -30.43
C ASN A 216 8.89 -2.21 -30.26
N GLY A 217 9.74 -1.20 -30.45
CA GLY A 217 9.32 0.21 -30.32
C GLY A 217 8.93 0.64 -28.90
N THR A 218 9.27 -0.14 -27.87
CA THR A 218 9.05 0.21 -26.46
C THR A 218 10.06 1.30 -26.02
N TYR A 219 9.59 2.28 -25.25
CA TYR A 219 10.41 3.36 -24.71
C TYR A 219 10.43 3.26 -23.17
N ILE A 220 11.61 3.02 -22.59
CA ILE A 220 11.75 2.82 -21.14
C ILE A 220 12.72 3.86 -20.59
N TYR A 221 12.21 4.72 -19.69
CA TYR A 221 12.98 5.78 -19.04
C TYR A 221 13.20 5.58 -17.54
N THR A 222 13.05 4.34 -17.06
CA THR A 222 13.33 3.97 -15.68
C THR A 222 14.37 2.87 -15.59
N TYR A 223 15.21 2.94 -14.56
CA TYR A 223 16.07 1.84 -14.11
C TYR A 223 15.60 1.26 -12.76
N GLN A 224 14.48 1.72 -12.20
CA GLN A 224 13.95 1.23 -10.93
C GLN A 224 13.19 -0.08 -11.14
N ILE A 225 13.95 -1.14 -11.43
CA ILE A 225 13.46 -2.48 -11.74
C ILE A 225 14.11 -3.45 -10.75
N ASP A 226 13.29 -4.11 -9.91
CA ASP A 226 13.81 -5.02 -8.88
C ASP A 226 14.26 -6.37 -9.47
N ALA A 227 13.51 -6.89 -10.45
CA ALA A 227 13.73 -8.21 -11.06
C ALA A 227 13.43 -8.17 -12.58
N PRO A 228 14.38 -7.71 -13.42
CA PRO A 228 14.20 -7.62 -14.87
C PRO A 228 13.73 -8.93 -15.54
N TRP A 229 14.15 -10.08 -15.04
CA TRP A 229 13.77 -11.40 -15.60
C TRP A 229 12.30 -11.78 -15.37
N LEU A 230 11.54 -11.03 -14.56
CA LEU A 230 10.10 -11.20 -14.33
C LEU A 230 9.26 -10.15 -15.06
N LEU A 231 9.90 -9.31 -15.89
CA LEU A 231 9.25 -8.21 -16.57
C LEU A 231 8.87 -8.62 -17.99
N LYS A 232 7.59 -8.44 -18.35
CA LYS A 232 7.10 -8.54 -19.72
C LYS A 232 6.42 -7.25 -20.14
N ILE A 233 6.93 -6.62 -21.19
CA ILE A 233 6.40 -5.38 -21.75
C ILE A 233 6.11 -5.57 -23.23
N GLY A 234 4.89 -5.24 -23.64
CA GLY A 234 4.43 -5.30 -25.02
C GLY A 234 5.03 -4.26 -25.96
N ASP A 235 4.61 -4.32 -27.21
CA ASP A 235 5.10 -3.47 -28.30
C ASP A 235 4.63 -2.02 -28.14
N GLY A 236 5.44 -1.04 -28.55
CA GLY A 236 5.04 0.38 -28.59
C GLY A 236 4.73 1.03 -27.23
N THR A 237 4.98 0.34 -26.12
CA THR A 237 4.68 0.81 -24.76
C THR A 237 5.69 1.87 -24.29
N TYR A 238 5.20 2.91 -23.63
CA TYR A 238 5.99 3.97 -23.00
C TYR A 238 5.98 3.83 -21.48
N ILE A 239 7.17 3.83 -20.88
CA ILE A 239 7.38 3.86 -19.43
C ILE A 239 8.15 5.12 -19.07
N GLY A 240 7.49 6.01 -18.33
CA GLY A 240 8.04 7.31 -17.93
C GLY A 240 9.18 7.24 -16.93
N ASN A 241 9.73 8.43 -16.64
CA ASN A 241 10.82 8.61 -15.68
C ASN A 241 10.41 8.19 -14.27
N GLU A 242 11.35 7.62 -13.51
CA GLU A 242 11.17 7.26 -12.09
C GLU A 242 9.95 6.35 -11.82
N VAL A 243 9.50 5.60 -12.83
CA VAL A 243 8.49 4.54 -12.63
C VAL A 243 9.15 3.38 -11.88
N ILE A 244 8.54 2.97 -10.77
CA ILE A 244 9.02 1.83 -9.99
C ILE A 244 8.31 0.58 -10.49
N LEU A 245 9.07 -0.34 -11.10
CA LEU A 245 8.62 -1.67 -11.51
C LEU A 245 9.01 -2.68 -10.43
N SER A 246 8.13 -2.83 -9.42
CA SER A 246 8.39 -3.65 -8.25
C SER A 246 7.72 -5.02 -8.37
N SER A 247 8.52 -6.00 -8.80
CA SER A 247 8.14 -7.41 -8.84
C SER A 247 8.24 -8.12 -7.47
N LEU A 248 8.70 -7.41 -6.44
CA LEU A 248 8.99 -7.95 -5.12
C LEU A 248 8.00 -7.40 -4.09
N THR A 249 7.27 -8.29 -3.43
CA THR A 249 6.37 -7.98 -2.32
C THR A 249 6.95 -8.52 -1.02
N TYR A 250 6.71 -7.80 0.06
CA TYR A 250 7.10 -8.21 1.41
C TYR A 250 5.85 -8.43 2.23
N HIS A 251 5.77 -9.59 2.87
CA HIS A 251 4.66 -9.98 3.73
C HIS A 251 5.23 -10.59 5.00
N ASP A 252 5.13 -9.85 6.11
CA ASP A 252 5.72 -10.21 7.39
C ASP A 252 7.19 -10.62 7.25
N CYS A 253 7.56 -11.82 7.70
CA CYS A 253 8.90 -12.39 7.61
C CYS A 253 9.18 -13.13 6.29
N THR A 254 8.36 -12.90 5.25
CA THR A 254 8.50 -13.53 3.92
C THR A 254 8.56 -12.49 2.81
N TYR A 255 9.11 -12.89 1.67
CA TYR A 255 9.05 -12.12 0.43
C TYR A 255 8.46 -13.00 -0.67
N ALA A 256 7.77 -12.36 -1.62
CA ALA A 256 7.29 -13.03 -2.81
C ALA A 256 7.69 -12.27 -4.08
N LEU A 257 8.00 -13.04 -5.12
CA LEU A 257 8.35 -12.52 -6.43
C LEU A 257 7.21 -12.81 -7.42
N HIS A 258 6.81 -11.77 -8.14
CA HIS A 258 5.68 -11.77 -9.03
C HIS A 258 6.08 -11.30 -10.42
N GLU A 259 5.47 -11.89 -11.43
CA GLU A 259 5.64 -11.40 -12.80
C GLU A 259 4.88 -10.09 -12.97
N THR A 260 5.49 -9.14 -13.68
CA THR A 260 4.88 -7.86 -14.05
C THR A 260 4.63 -7.89 -15.56
N ARG A 261 3.35 -7.96 -15.95
CA ARG A 261 2.92 -7.98 -17.35
C ARG A 261 2.32 -6.63 -17.71
N ILE A 262 2.88 -6.00 -18.73
CA ILE A 262 2.41 -4.75 -19.31
C ILE A 262 2.13 -5.01 -20.78
N GLY A 263 0.89 -4.80 -21.20
CA GLY A 263 0.45 -4.93 -22.59
C GLY A 263 1.16 -3.98 -23.56
N SER A 264 0.77 -4.07 -24.82
CA SER A 264 1.24 -3.23 -25.92
C SER A 264 0.53 -1.87 -25.94
N TYR A 265 1.21 -0.85 -26.45
CA TYR A 265 0.68 0.51 -26.60
C TYR A 265 0.18 1.14 -25.29
N CYS A 266 0.73 0.72 -24.17
CA CYS A 266 0.46 1.33 -22.88
C CYS A 266 1.31 2.60 -22.71
N SER A 267 0.80 3.56 -21.94
CA SER A 267 1.57 4.74 -21.55
C SER A 267 1.49 4.91 -20.04
N ILE A 268 2.64 4.81 -19.38
CA ILE A 268 2.77 4.91 -17.93
C ILE A 268 3.48 6.23 -17.59
N GLY A 269 2.77 7.10 -16.87
CA GLY A 269 3.27 8.39 -16.44
C GLY A 269 4.44 8.31 -15.46
N ALA A 270 5.15 9.43 -15.27
CA ALA A 270 6.29 9.48 -14.37
C ALA A 270 5.91 9.14 -12.91
N ARG A 271 6.83 8.53 -12.16
CA ARG A 271 6.64 8.18 -10.73
C ARG A 271 5.47 7.26 -10.41
N CYS A 272 4.95 6.51 -11.39
CA CYS A 272 4.01 5.46 -11.09
C CYS A 272 4.70 4.32 -10.35
N VAL A 273 3.96 3.64 -9.48
CA VAL A 273 4.44 2.43 -8.80
C VAL A 273 3.61 1.25 -9.27
N LEU A 274 4.22 0.39 -10.08
CA LEU A 274 3.64 -0.89 -10.48
C LEU A 274 4.15 -1.93 -9.49
N HIS A 275 3.24 -2.46 -8.69
CA HIS A 275 3.55 -3.34 -7.57
C HIS A 275 2.51 -4.46 -7.47
N ASP A 276 2.88 -5.59 -6.88
CA ASP A 276 1.94 -6.68 -6.55
C ASP A 276 1.11 -7.24 -7.72
N ARG A 277 1.70 -8.19 -8.47
CA ARG A 277 1.06 -8.99 -9.55
C ARG A 277 0.33 -8.16 -10.61
N VAL A 278 1.01 -7.16 -11.15
CA VAL A 278 0.46 -6.32 -12.22
C VAL A 278 0.27 -7.12 -13.52
N ASP A 279 -0.95 -7.11 -14.05
CA ASP A 279 -1.32 -7.64 -15.36
C ASP A 279 -2.16 -6.60 -16.13
N MET A 280 -1.49 -5.76 -16.92
CA MET A 280 -2.13 -4.72 -17.72
C MET A 280 -2.35 -5.21 -19.14
N HIS A 281 -3.58 -5.08 -19.66
CA HIS A 281 -3.85 -5.30 -21.09
C HIS A 281 -3.33 -4.15 -21.95
N ASP A 282 -3.48 -4.31 -23.26
CA ASP A 282 -3.05 -3.34 -24.25
C ASP A 282 -3.84 -2.01 -24.14
N HIS A 283 -3.23 -0.92 -24.60
CA HIS A 283 -3.82 0.43 -24.70
C HIS A 283 -4.26 1.04 -23.37
N VAL A 284 -3.54 0.76 -22.27
CA VAL A 284 -3.80 1.39 -20.97
C VAL A 284 -2.98 2.67 -20.81
N LEU A 285 -3.64 3.76 -20.39
CA LEU A 285 -3.00 5.01 -20.01
C LEU A 285 -3.05 5.16 -18.49
N ILE A 286 -1.88 5.37 -17.87
CA ILE A 286 -1.75 5.60 -16.44
C ILE A 286 -1.14 6.97 -16.21
N GLU A 287 -1.86 7.81 -15.47
CA GLU A 287 -1.39 9.14 -15.11
C GLU A 287 -0.23 9.10 -14.12
N PRO A 288 0.66 10.12 -14.09
CA PRO A 288 1.79 10.17 -13.16
C PRO A 288 1.41 9.97 -11.69
N LEU A 289 2.37 9.56 -10.85
CA LEU A 289 2.17 9.35 -9.40
C LEU A 289 0.99 8.42 -9.04
N THR A 290 0.66 7.44 -9.88
CA THR A 290 -0.39 6.46 -9.62
C THR A 290 0.20 5.12 -9.15
N THR A 291 -0.42 4.49 -8.14
CA THR A 291 -0.10 3.10 -7.76
C THR A 291 -0.97 2.13 -8.57
N VAL A 292 -0.36 1.06 -9.05
CA VAL A 292 -0.99 0.05 -9.90
C VAL A 292 -0.71 -1.32 -9.32
N THR A 293 -1.78 -2.05 -8.99
CA THR A 293 -1.74 -3.42 -8.45
C THR A 293 -2.76 -4.29 -9.19
N GLY A 294 -2.48 -5.59 -9.32
CA GLY A 294 -3.41 -6.54 -9.93
C GLY A 294 -3.68 -6.34 -11.42
N ARG A 295 -4.87 -6.75 -11.88
CA ARG A 295 -5.23 -6.82 -13.30
C ARG A 295 -5.95 -5.56 -13.76
N ILE A 296 -5.41 -4.88 -14.77
CA ILE A 296 -6.06 -3.72 -15.40
C ILE A 296 -6.57 -4.12 -16.79
N LEU A 297 -7.88 -3.94 -16.98
CA LEU A 297 -8.53 -4.16 -18.27
C LEU A 297 -8.26 -2.97 -19.20
N GLY A 298 -7.92 -3.28 -20.44
CA GLY A 298 -7.69 -2.31 -21.50
C GLY A 298 -9.01 -1.90 -22.16
N THR A 299 -8.96 -0.82 -22.94
CA THR A 299 -10.06 -0.45 -23.82
C THR A 299 -9.81 -1.02 -25.21
N HIS A 300 -10.86 -1.50 -25.89
CA HIS A 300 -10.71 -1.95 -27.28
C HIS A 300 -10.32 -0.76 -28.17
N ALA A 301 -9.10 -0.77 -28.68
CA ALA A 301 -8.58 0.24 -29.59
C ALA A 301 -8.07 -0.42 -30.88
N LYS A 302 -7.93 0.39 -31.94
CA LYS A 302 -7.44 -0.06 -33.25
C LYS A 302 -6.03 -0.62 -33.15
N GLU A 303 -5.75 -1.67 -33.93
CA GLU A 303 -4.39 -2.15 -34.16
C GLU A 303 -3.51 -1.00 -34.66
N LEU A 304 -2.53 -0.63 -33.85
CA LEU A 304 -1.48 0.30 -34.20
C LEU A 304 -0.24 -0.50 -34.60
N LEU A 305 0.59 0.07 -35.48
CA LEU A 305 1.92 -0.46 -35.77
C LEU A 305 2.92 0.14 -34.78
N PRO A 306 3.91 -0.63 -34.28
CA PRO A 306 4.85 -0.12 -33.32
C PRO A 306 5.76 0.94 -33.96
N CYS A 307 5.97 2.03 -33.24
CA CYS A 307 6.82 3.13 -33.69
C CYS A 307 8.30 2.76 -33.52
N ILE A 308 8.89 2.10 -34.51
CA ILE A 308 10.28 1.62 -34.46
C ILE A 308 11.23 2.74 -34.89
N MET A 309 12.30 2.94 -34.11
CA MET A 309 13.37 3.87 -34.45
C MET A 309 14.17 3.38 -35.68
N SER A 310 14.49 4.28 -36.59
CA SER A 310 15.35 3.97 -37.74
C SER A 310 16.82 3.80 -37.33
N CYS A 311 17.60 3.06 -38.13
CA CYS A 311 19.03 2.88 -37.88
C CYS A 311 19.80 4.21 -37.76
N ARG A 312 19.41 5.24 -38.52
CA ARG A 312 20.02 6.58 -38.44
C ARG A 312 19.81 7.24 -37.08
N GLN A 313 18.63 7.06 -36.49
CA GLN A 313 18.29 7.62 -35.20
C GLN A 313 18.99 6.87 -34.06
N SER A 314 19.01 5.53 -34.11
CA SER A 314 19.78 4.74 -33.15
C SER A 314 21.28 5.01 -33.23
N PHE A 315 21.81 5.26 -34.44
CA PHE A 315 23.19 5.68 -34.63
C PHE A 315 23.47 7.06 -34.02
N PHE A 316 22.57 8.03 -34.21
CA PHE A 316 22.66 9.34 -33.54
C PHE A 316 22.71 9.19 -32.01
N GLN A 317 21.85 8.35 -31.43
CA GLN A 317 21.86 8.09 -29.99
C GLN A 317 23.21 7.52 -29.53
N LEU A 318 23.74 6.53 -30.25
CA LEU A 318 25.03 5.92 -29.93
C LEU A 318 26.18 6.94 -29.98
N VAL A 319 26.21 7.79 -31.01
CA VAL A 319 27.23 8.84 -31.14
C VAL A 319 27.12 9.86 -30.00
N ALA A 320 25.91 10.27 -29.61
CA ALA A 320 25.71 11.19 -28.50
C ALA A 320 26.20 10.58 -27.16
N ILE A 321 25.86 9.31 -26.89
CA ILE A 321 26.33 8.59 -25.69
C ILE A 321 27.86 8.51 -25.68
N PHE A 322 28.46 8.12 -26.80
CA PHE A 322 29.92 8.02 -26.93
C PHE A 322 30.60 9.39 -26.76
N THR A 323 30.00 10.46 -27.28
CA THR A 323 30.54 11.82 -27.16
C THR A 323 30.53 12.27 -25.70
N ILE A 324 29.42 12.07 -24.99
CA ILE A 324 29.31 12.48 -23.58
C ILE A 324 30.24 11.66 -22.70
N THR A 325 30.32 10.34 -22.90
CA THR A 325 31.28 9.50 -22.14
C THR A 325 32.74 9.86 -22.43
N SER A 326 33.07 10.25 -23.67
CA SER A 326 34.39 10.78 -24.02
C SER A 326 34.71 12.09 -23.32
N ILE A 327 33.74 13.00 -23.18
CA ILE A 327 33.93 14.26 -22.43
C ILE A 327 34.30 13.97 -20.98
N HIS A 328 33.56 13.07 -20.31
CA HIS A 328 33.85 12.68 -18.92
C HIS A 328 35.26 12.10 -18.78
N ALA A 329 35.62 11.15 -19.64
CA ALA A 329 36.94 10.51 -19.64
C ALA A 329 38.07 11.52 -19.91
N LEU A 330 37.86 12.47 -20.81
CA LEU A 330 38.83 13.50 -21.13
C LEU A 330 39.09 14.42 -19.93
N ILE A 331 38.04 14.89 -19.25
CA ILE A 331 38.17 15.76 -18.06
C ILE A 331 38.98 15.04 -16.98
N LEU A 332 38.60 13.80 -16.65
CA LEU A 332 39.27 12.99 -15.63
C LEU A 332 40.73 12.68 -15.99
N LYS A 333 41.02 12.37 -17.25
CA LYS A 333 42.40 12.09 -17.68
C LYS A 333 43.28 13.34 -17.61
N LEU A 334 42.78 14.48 -18.06
CA LEU A 334 43.53 15.74 -18.02
C LEU A 334 43.75 16.21 -16.59
N SER A 335 42.73 16.11 -15.72
CA SER A 335 42.89 16.44 -14.30
C SER A 335 43.90 15.51 -13.63
N TRP A 336 43.86 14.20 -13.91
CA TRP A 336 44.80 13.23 -13.38
C TRP A 336 46.25 13.55 -13.79
N LEU A 337 46.49 13.82 -15.07
CA LEU A 337 47.82 14.18 -15.57
C LEU A 337 48.38 15.42 -14.86
N ALA A 338 47.55 16.38 -14.49
CA ALA A 338 47.97 17.58 -13.78
C ALA A 338 48.36 17.33 -12.31
N VAL A 339 47.81 16.29 -11.66
CA VAL A 339 47.93 16.10 -10.20
C VAL A 339 48.56 14.77 -9.76
N HIS A 340 48.86 13.84 -10.68
CA HIS A 340 49.36 12.50 -10.36
C HIS A 340 50.64 12.44 -9.49
N TRP A 341 51.37 13.56 -9.37
CA TRP A 341 52.55 13.71 -8.51
C TRP A 341 52.20 13.93 -7.02
N LEU A 342 50.94 14.22 -6.70
CA LEU A 342 50.44 14.33 -5.34
C LEU A 342 50.09 12.94 -4.75
N PRO A 343 49.95 12.83 -3.42
CA PRO A 343 49.39 11.63 -2.80
C PRO A 343 48.04 11.25 -3.43
N LEU A 344 47.78 9.94 -3.58
CA LEU A 344 46.61 9.43 -4.31
C LEU A 344 45.28 10.03 -3.83
N TRP A 345 45.07 10.11 -2.52
CA TRP A 345 43.83 10.66 -1.95
C TRP A 345 43.60 12.12 -2.35
N LEU A 346 44.66 12.94 -2.38
CA LEU A 346 44.58 14.34 -2.76
C LEU A 346 44.37 14.47 -4.28
N SER A 347 45.08 13.66 -5.07
CA SER A 347 44.91 13.57 -6.52
C SER A 347 43.46 13.26 -6.90
N LEU A 348 42.85 12.27 -6.24
CA LEU A 348 41.45 11.89 -6.46
C LEU A 348 40.48 13.02 -6.08
N SER A 349 40.68 13.67 -4.93
CA SER A 349 39.85 14.80 -4.51
C SER A 349 39.90 15.98 -5.49
N VAL A 350 41.10 16.33 -5.98
CA VAL A 350 41.25 17.42 -6.97
C VAL A 350 40.61 17.03 -8.31
N CYS A 351 40.81 15.78 -8.76
CA CYS A 351 40.16 15.30 -9.98
C CYS A 351 38.63 15.36 -9.87
N TRP A 352 38.07 14.95 -8.72
CA TRP A 352 36.63 15.02 -8.46
C TRP A 352 36.12 16.47 -8.52
N LEU A 353 36.79 17.40 -7.84
CA LEU A 353 36.42 18.81 -7.83
C LEU A 353 36.43 19.42 -9.24
N VAL A 354 37.52 19.20 -9.99
CA VAL A 354 37.66 19.68 -11.37
C VAL A 354 36.59 19.08 -12.27
N TRP A 355 36.34 17.77 -12.13
CA TRP A 355 35.31 17.06 -12.88
C TRP A 355 33.90 17.62 -12.62
N SER A 356 33.54 17.85 -11.35
CA SER A 356 32.23 18.39 -11.01
C SER A 356 32.01 19.81 -11.55
N ILE A 357 32.99 20.71 -11.40
CA ILE A 357 32.86 22.09 -11.86
C ILE A 357 32.81 22.18 -13.39
N ILE A 358 33.76 21.53 -14.08
CA ILE A 358 33.83 21.57 -15.54
C ILE A 358 32.64 20.83 -16.16
N GLY A 359 32.27 19.66 -15.60
CA GLY A 359 31.13 18.88 -16.06
C GLY A 359 29.81 19.65 -15.93
N ALA A 360 29.59 20.32 -14.79
CA ALA A 360 28.42 21.18 -14.59
C ALA A 360 28.40 22.38 -15.56
N GLY A 361 29.54 23.02 -15.82
CA GLY A 361 29.63 24.10 -16.81
C GLY A 361 29.31 23.63 -18.23
N ILE A 362 29.90 22.50 -18.65
CA ILE A 362 29.67 21.92 -19.98
C ILE A 362 28.21 21.53 -20.14
N SER A 363 27.58 20.90 -19.15
CA SER A 363 26.18 20.47 -19.25
C SER A 363 25.24 21.66 -19.46
N LEU A 364 25.44 22.78 -18.75
CA LEU A 364 24.68 24.01 -18.93
C LEU A 364 24.86 24.61 -20.33
N VAL A 365 26.08 24.60 -20.88
CA VAL A 365 26.38 25.06 -22.24
C VAL A 365 25.69 24.16 -23.27
N LEU A 366 25.75 22.83 -23.11
CA LEU A 366 25.07 21.88 -23.98
C LEU A 366 23.55 22.09 -23.97
N LEU A 367 22.95 22.28 -22.79
CA LEU A 367 21.52 22.54 -22.65
C LEU A 367 21.10 23.84 -23.35
N ARG A 368 21.89 24.90 -23.23
CA ARG A 368 21.59 26.22 -23.82
C ARG A 368 21.72 26.22 -25.34
N PHE A 369 22.83 25.71 -25.86
CA PHE A 369 23.21 25.95 -27.26
C PHE A 369 22.97 24.75 -28.18
N ILE A 370 22.94 23.53 -27.66
CA ILE A 370 22.79 22.31 -28.49
C ILE A 370 21.37 21.75 -28.40
N VAL A 371 20.84 21.57 -27.18
CA VAL A 371 19.50 20.98 -26.97
C VAL A 371 18.41 22.00 -27.33
N GLY A 372 18.54 23.24 -26.86
CA GLY A 372 17.62 24.33 -27.20
C GLY A 372 16.23 24.23 -26.55
N HIS A 373 15.28 24.95 -27.16
CA HIS A 373 13.92 25.17 -26.65
C HIS A 373 12.87 24.33 -27.39
N ILE A 374 11.77 24.01 -26.70
CA ILE A 374 10.64 23.25 -27.24
C ILE A 374 9.44 24.17 -27.52
N GLN A 375 8.75 23.99 -28.65
CA GLN A 375 7.53 24.76 -28.94
C GLN A 375 6.37 24.33 -28.02
N GLN A 376 5.59 25.29 -27.52
CA GLN A 376 4.40 25.08 -26.71
C GLN A 376 3.22 24.58 -27.56
N ASN A 377 2.33 23.78 -26.97
CA ASN A 377 1.09 23.29 -27.59
C ASN A 377 1.32 22.48 -28.86
N PHE A 378 2.37 21.65 -28.87
CA PHE A 378 2.70 20.75 -29.97
C PHE A 378 2.67 19.29 -29.55
N SER A 379 2.30 18.45 -30.51
CA SER A 379 2.43 17.00 -30.43
C SER A 379 3.58 16.55 -31.34
N TYR A 380 4.50 15.76 -30.78
CA TYR A 380 5.60 15.13 -31.50
C TYR A 380 5.44 13.62 -31.42
N SER A 381 5.73 12.90 -32.51
CA SER A 381 5.91 11.45 -32.40
C SER A 381 7.20 11.15 -31.61
N LEU A 382 7.20 10.08 -30.82
CA LEU A 382 8.36 9.62 -30.05
C LEU A 382 9.57 9.26 -30.94
N ASN A 383 9.37 8.97 -32.22
CA ASN A 383 10.46 8.71 -33.17
C ASN A 383 10.92 9.96 -33.94
N SER A 384 10.35 11.14 -33.67
CA SER A 384 10.70 12.34 -34.43
C SER A 384 12.11 12.85 -34.09
N TRP A 385 12.79 13.45 -35.07
CA TRP A 385 14.08 14.11 -34.83
C TRP A 385 13.99 15.20 -33.76
N LYS A 386 12.87 15.93 -33.68
CA LYS A 386 12.63 16.93 -32.65
C LYS A 386 12.59 16.32 -31.25
N PHE A 387 11.87 15.21 -31.06
CA PHE A 387 11.85 14.49 -29.78
C PHE A 387 13.26 14.03 -29.38
N LEU A 388 14.00 13.44 -30.32
CA LEU A 388 15.36 12.95 -30.06
C LEU A 388 16.33 14.08 -29.69
N SER A 389 16.32 15.19 -30.43
CA SER A 389 17.27 16.29 -30.21
C SER A 389 16.91 17.18 -29.02
N GLN A 390 15.62 17.31 -28.68
CA GLN A 390 15.17 18.26 -27.65
C GLN A 390 14.76 17.62 -26.33
N VAL A 391 14.23 16.38 -26.34
CA VAL A 391 13.75 15.67 -25.14
C VAL A 391 14.72 14.58 -24.72
N TRP A 392 15.02 13.62 -25.61
CA TRP A 392 15.92 12.52 -25.26
C TRP A 392 17.35 13.01 -25.01
N LEU A 393 17.91 13.87 -25.87
CA LEU A 393 19.26 14.42 -25.68
C LEU A 393 19.36 15.27 -24.40
N ARG A 394 18.29 15.99 -24.04
CA ARG A 394 18.19 16.69 -22.75
C ARG A 394 18.33 15.71 -21.59
N HIS A 395 17.51 14.65 -21.61
CA HIS A 395 17.55 13.61 -20.59
C HIS A 395 18.95 12.98 -20.50
N LEU A 396 19.59 12.68 -21.63
CA LEU A 396 20.94 12.12 -21.66
C LEU A 396 21.97 13.07 -21.04
N VAL A 397 21.95 14.36 -21.38
CA VAL A 397 22.89 15.34 -20.78
C VAL A 397 22.67 15.42 -19.28
N LEU A 398 21.43 15.49 -18.82
CA LEU A 398 21.11 15.59 -17.41
C LEU A 398 21.48 14.31 -16.65
N SER A 399 21.09 13.14 -17.13
CA SER A 399 21.42 11.87 -16.45
C SER A 399 22.93 11.60 -16.40
N SER A 400 23.68 12.09 -17.39
CA SER A 400 25.14 11.93 -17.43
C SER A 400 25.87 12.86 -16.46
N PHE A 401 25.42 14.12 -16.37
CA PHE A 401 26.06 15.17 -15.57
C PHE A 401 25.35 15.44 -14.24
N ASP A 402 24.34 14.66 -13.87
CA ASP A 402 23.59 14.78 -12.61
C ASP A 402 24.51 14.84 -11.38
N PRO A 403 25.52 13.96 -11.22
CA PRO A 403 26.44 14.06 -10.08
C PRO A 403 27.25 15.37 -10.07
N CYS A 404 27.60 15.90 -11.25
CA CYS A 404 28.32 17.16 -11.36
C CYS A 404 27.42 18.34 -10.98
N LEU A 405 26.19 18.36 -11.52
CA LEU A 405 25.21 19.42 -11.31
C LEU A 405 24.75 19.48 -9.85
N SER A 406 24.39 18.34 -9.26
CA SER A 406 23.97 18.26 -7.85
C SER A 406 25.08 18.71 -6.90
N THR A 407 26.32 18.25 -7.13
CA THR A 407 27.49 18.66 -6.32
C THR A 407 27.71 20.19 -6.32
N VAL A 408 27.38 20.87 -7.41
CA VAL A 408 27.68 22.31 -7.57
C VAL A 408 26.48 23.19 -7.18
N PHE A 409 25.25 22.75 -7.41
CA PHE A 409 24.07 23.64 -7.40
C PHE A 409 22.93 23.24 -6.44
N ASP A 410 22.93 22.04 -5.86
CA ASP A 410 21.90 21.67 -4.88
C ASP A 410 22.09 22.42 -3.53
N GLU A 411 21.13 22.29 -2.62
CA GLU A 411 21.11 22.91 -1.27
C GLU A 411 20.87 24.43 -1.24
N PHE A 412 19.77 24.90 -1.83
CA PHE A 412 19.33 26.31 -1.76
C PHE A 412 20.38 27.32 -2.25
N ASN A 413 21.11 26.94 -3.30
CA ASN A 413 22.13 27.78 -3.91
C ASN A 413 21.54 29.07 -4.50
N SER A 414 22.14 30.21 -4.16
CA SER A 414 21.69 31.55 -4.60
C SER A 414 21.90 31.81 -6.09
N PHE A 415 22.78 31.05 -6.76
CA PHE A 415 23.05 31.18 -8.20
C PHE A 415 22.00 30.47 -9.07
N THR A 416 21.23 29.55 -8.52
CA THR A 416 20.27 28.71 -9.26
C THR A 416 19.25 29.52 -10.08
N PRO A 417 18.56 30.54 -9.52
CA PRO A 417 17.64 31.38 -10.30
C PRO A 417 18.32 32.14 -11.45
N LEU A 418 19.55 32.61 -11.27
CA LEU A 418 20.31 33.32 -12.30
C LEU A 418 20.62 32.41 -13.49
N ILE A 419 21.03 31.17 -13.21
CA ILE A 419 21.36 30.18 -14.25
C ILE A 419 20.10 29.77 -15.02
N LEU A 420 19.00 29.51 -14.34
CA LEU A 420 17.73 29.17 -14.99
C LEU A 420 17.24 30.31 -15.91
N ARG A 421 17.39 31.58 -15.48
CA ARG A 421 17.11 32.73 -16.34
C ARG A 421 18.01 32.79 -17.56
N TRP A 422 19.31 32.55 -17.39
CA TRP A 422 20.26 32.49 -18.51
C TRP A 422 19.91 31.35 -19.50
N LEU A 423 19.43 30.22 -18.98
CA LEU A 423 18.94 29.10 -19.79
C LEU A 423 17.64 29.42 -20.53
N GLY A 424 16.86 30.42 -20.08
CA GLY A 424 15.65 30.92 -20.74
C GLY A 424 14.35 30.74 -19.96
N ALA A 425 14.41 30.41 -18.67
CA ALA A 425 13.23 30.38 -17.79
C ALA A 425 12.81 31.80 -17.36
N SER A 426 11.51 32.00 -17.20
CA SER A 426 10.97 33.27 -16.69
C SER A 426 10.89 33.21 -15.18
N ILE A 427 11.88 33.77 -14.51
CA ILE A 427 11.97 33.75 -13.05
C ILE A 427 12.05 35.18 -12.54
N GLU A 428 11.14 35.52 -11.62
CA GLU A 428 11.15 36.82 -10.96
C GLU A 428 12.30 36.94 -9.95
N PRO A 429 12.94 38.12 -9.84
CA PRO A 429 13.98 38.33 -8.85
C PRO A 429 13.39 38.36 -7.42
N ASN A 430 14.09 37.70 -6.48
CA ASN A 430 13.94 37.72 -5.01
C ASN A 430 13.30 36.49 -4.34
N ASP A 431 13.96 36.05 -3.26
CA ASP A 431 13.48 35.10 -2.24
C ASP A 431 12.97 33.75 -2.76
N ILE A 432 13.59 33.25 -3.84
CA ILE A 432 13.30 31.91 -4.37
C ILE A 432 14.24 30.90 -3.72
N LYS A 433 13.66 29.83 -3.19
CA LYS A 433 14.39 28.75 -2.50
C LYS A 433 14.18 27.46 -3.26
N ILE A 434 15.24 26.89 -3.81
CA ILE A 434 15.21 25.65 -4.58
C ILE A 434 16.13 24.64 -3.89
N ALA A 435 15.56 23.55 -3.38
CA ALA A 435 16.35 22.51 -2.70
C ALA A 435 17.19 21.68 -3.67
N HIS A 436 16.60 21.26 -4.80
CA HIS A 436 17.27 20.48 -5.85
C HIS A 436 17.14 21.13 -7.21
N PHE A 437 18.27 21.23 -7.91
CA PHE A 437 18.38 21.96 -9.16
C PHE A 437 18.04 21.12 -10.39
N VAL A 438 18.50 19.87 -10.42
CA VAL A 438 18.42 19.01 -11.61
C VAL A 438 16.99 18.75 -12.11
N PRO A 439 15.98 18.50 -11.24
CA PRO A 439 14.60 18.30 -11.70
C PRO A 439 14.03 19.47 -12.52
N LEU A 440 14.45 20.71 -12.24
CA LEU A 440 14.02 21.89 -12.99
C LEU A 440 14.62 21.93 -14.40
N LEU A 441 15.80 21.35 -14.59
CA LEU A 441 16.47 21.31 -15.89
C LEU A 441 15.86 20.26 -16.84
N LEU A 442 15.18 19.24 -16.31
CA LEU A 442 14.39 18.30 -17.13
C LEU A 442 13.27 19.04 -17.88
N VAL A 443 12.72 20.10 -17.28
CA VAL A 443 11.78 20.99 -17.95
C VAL A 443 12.56 21.88 -18.92
N PRO A 444 12.17 21.94 -20.21
CA PRO A 444 12.68 22.94 -21.11
C PRO A 444 12.51 24.35 -20.50
N PRO A 445 13.57 25.17 -20.37
CA PRO A 445 13.52 26.41 -19.60
C PRO A 445 12.39 27.36 -20.03
N ASN A 446 12.08 27.41 -21.32
CA ASN A 446 11.00 28.24 -21.87
C ASN A 446 9.58 27.78 -21.50
N LEU A 447 9.45 26.61 -20.86
CA LEU A 447 8.21 26.09 -20.30
C LEU A 447 8.11 26.31 -18.79
N LEU A 448 9.10 26.96 -18.17
CA LEU A 448 9.15 27.15 -16.72
C LEU A 448 8.98 28.64 -16.37
N VAL A 449 7.94 28.94 -15.59
CA VAL A 449 7.67 30.28 -15.06
C VAL A 449 7.57 30.19 -13.54
N ILE A 450 8.40 30.95 -12.83
CA ILE A 450 8.47 30.94 -11.36
C ILE A 450 8.34 32.38 -10.83
N GLY A 451 7.29 32.64 -10.05
CA GLY A 451 7.10 33.91 -9.35
C GLY A 451 8.06 34.11 -8.17
N HIS A 452 8.14 35.34 -7.66
CA HIS A 452 8.96 35.66 -6.49
C HIS A 452 8.48 34.94 -5.21
N GLY A 453 9.40 34.70 -4.26
CA GLY A 453 9.05 34.11 -2.96
C GLY A 453 8.69 32.61 -2.98
N VAL A 454 8.88 31.93 -4.12
CA VAL A 454 8.54 30.51 -4.26
C VAL A 454 9.56 29.63 -3.56
N THR A 455 9.06 28.62 -2.82
CA THR A 455 9.90 27.58 -2.22
C THR A 455 9.60 26.22 -2.87
N ILE A 456 10.62 25.62 -3.47
CA ILE A 456 10.60 24.30 -4.08
C ILE A 456 11.46 23.38 -3.22
N THR A 457 10.84 22.36 -2.64
CA THR A 457 11.51 21.40 -1.77
C THR A 457 12.15 20.24 -2.54
N SER A 458 12.58 19.21 -1.82
CA SER A 458 13.32 18.09 -2.40
C SER A 458 12.43 17.16 -3.22
N ASP A 459 13.01 16.65 -4.29
CA ASP A 459 12.38 15.67 -5.17
C ASP A 459 11.02 16.10 -5.74
N VAL A 460 10.82 17.39 -6.06
CA VAL A 460 9.64 17.81 -6.83
C VAL A 460 9.81 17.34 -8.28
N CYS A 461 8.82 16.61 -8.82
CA CYS A 461 8.84 16.13 -10.19
C CYS A 461 8.00 17.01 -11.10
N PHE A 462 8.64 17.54 -12.13
CA PHE A 462 7.99 18.27 -13.19
C PHE A 462 7.86 17.37 -14.41
N VAL A 463 6.63 17.24 -14.93
CA VAL A 463 6.32 16.42 -16.10
C VAL A 463 6.08 17.35 -17.28
N PRO A 464 7.11 17.66 -18.10
CA PRO A 464 7.00 18.68 -19.15
C PRO A 464 6.13 18.27 -20.34
N PHE A 465 5.85 16.98 -20.50
CA PHE A 465 5.01 16.42 -21.55
C PHE A 465 4.30 15.15 -21.08
N ASP A 466 3.14 14.90 -21.64
CA ASP A 466 2.41 13.66 -21.49
C ASP A 466 2.62 12.78 -22.74
N VAL A 467 2.59 11.46 -22.58
CA VAL A 467 2.67 10.52 -23.70
C VAL A 467 1.36 9.78 -23.83
N THR A 468 0.83 9.74 -25.04
CA THR A 468 -0.41 9.01 -25.36
C THR A 468 -0.12 7.57 -25.76
N THR A 469 -1.16 6.73 -25.72
CA THR A 469 -1.11 5.33 -26.20
C THR A 469 -0.76 5.22 -27.70
N ASN A 470 -0.91 6.31 -28.47
CA ASN A 470 -0.52 6.39 -29.88
C ASN A 470 0.94 6.82 -30.09
N SER A 471 1.80 6.70 -29.07
CA SER A 471 3.22 7.09 -29.13
C SER A 471 3.42 8.56 -29.55
N GLN A 472 2.53 9.44 -29.11
CA GLN A 472 2.68 10.89 -29.26
C GLN A 472 2.99 11.55 -27.93
N CYS A 473 4.05 12.35 -27.91
CA CYS A 473 4.47 13.25 -26.84
C CYS A 473 3.76 14.59 -27.01
N ILE A 474 2.93 14.96 -26.05
CA ILE A 474 2.11 16.18 -26.05
C ILE A 474 2.68 17.14 -25.01
N VAL A 475 3.05 18.35 -25.46
CA VAL A 475 3.45 19.45 -24.60
C VAL A 475 2.26 20.40 -24.48
N SER A 476 1.52 20.30 -23.38
CA SER A 476 0.26 21.04 -23.18
C SER A 476 0.45 22.52 -22.89
N GLY A 477 1.60 22.95 -22.34
CA GLY A 477 1.84 24.35 -22.03
C GLY A 477 3.00 24.58 -21.06
N GLN A 478 3.13 25.81 -20.58
CA GLN A 478 4.10 26.16 -19.53
C GLN A 478 3.63 25.67 -18.16
N ILE A 479 4.58 25.32 -17.29
CA ILE A 479 4.36 25.13 -15.86
C ILE A 479 4.59 26.49 -15.20
N GLN A 480 3.53 27.08 -14.67
CA GLN A 480 3.55 28.39 -14.02
C GLN A 480 3.32 28.24 -12.52
N ILE A 481 4.25 28.76 -11.72
CA ILE A 481 4.18 28.75 -10.26
C ILE A 481 3.97 30.18 -9.79
N GLY A 482 2.78 30.48 -9.25
CA GLY A 482 2.42 31.79 -8.71
C GLY A 482 3.27 32.19 -7.50
N HIS A 483 3.28 33.50 -7.21
CA HIS A 483 4.12 34.09 -6.17
C HIS A 483 3.90 33.47 -4.79
N ARG A 484 4.95 33.44 -3.97
CA ARG A 484 4.94 32.95 -2.59
C ARG A 484 4.43 31.52 -2.43
N SER A 485 4.38 30.74 -3.52
CA SER A 485 3.91 29.35 -3.51
C SER A 485 4.92 28.39 -2.90
N PHE A 486 4.41 27.32 -2.30
CA PHE A 486 5.23 26.28 -1.68
C PHE A 486 4.95 24.94 -2.35
N LEU A 487 6.00 24.26 -2.80
CA LEU A 487 5.91 22.91 -3.37
C LEU A 487 6.55 21.90 -2.43
N GLY A 488 5.72 21.01 -1.85
CA GLY A 488 6.14 19.96 -0.93
C GLY A 488 6.85 18.79 -1.58
N ASN A 489 7.53 17.98 -0.76
CA ASN A 489 8.38 16.89 -1.22
C ASN A 489 7.59 15.88 -2.06
N ASN A 490 8.21 15.34 -3.10
CA ASN A 490 7.63 14.30 -3.96
C ASN A 490 6.32 14.68 -4.68
N CYS A 491 5.92 15.95 -4.71
CA CYS A 491 4.77 16.37 -5.52
C CYS A 491 5.09 16.29 -7.02
N VAL A 492 4.03 16.17 -7.84
CA VAL A 492 4.12 16.09 -9.30
C VAL A 492 3.31 17.22 -9.93
N LEU A 493 3.95 18.01 -10.78
CA LEU A 493 3.32 19.07 -11.57
C LEU A 493 3.39 18.73 -13.06
N ARG A 494 2.24 18.72 -13.73
CA ARG A 494 2.13 18.38 -15.15
C ARG A 494 2.26 19.61 -16.07
N SER A 495 2.55 19.32 -17.34
CA SER A 495 2.62 20.30 -18.43
C SER A 495 1.32 21.12 -18.51
N GLY A 496 1.45 22.44 -18.56
CA GLY A 496 0.32 23.37 -18.64
C GLY A 496 -0.34 23.74 -17.31
N VAL A 497 0.12 23.21 -16.17
CA VAL A 497 -0.38 23.61 -14.84
C VAL A 497 -0.02 25.06 -14.55
N CYS A 498 -1.01 25.84 -14.11
CA CYS A 498 -0.84 27.19 -13.59
C CYS A 498 -1.32 27.25 -12.13
N LEU A 499 -0.38 27.44 -11.21
CA LEU A 499 -0.67 27.63 -9.79
C LEU A 499 -0.90 29.11 -9.50
N PRO A 500 -2.02 29.50 -8.87
CA PRO A 500 -2.22 30.84 -8.32
C PRO A 500 -1.13 31.25 -7.31
N ALA A 501 -1.12 32.54 -6.96
CA ALA A 501 -0.29 33.01 -5.84
C ALA A 501 -0.74 32.38 -4.52
N ASP A 502 0.14 32.37 -3.53
CA ASP A 502 -0.15 31.91 -2.19
C ASP A 502 -0.74 30.47 -2.09
N VAL A 503 -0.44 29.59 -3.05
CA VAL A 503 -0.80 28.15 -2.98
C VAL A 503 0.25 27.28 -2.26
N LEU A 504 -0.20 26.34 -1.42
CA LEU A 504 0.64 25.29 -0.84
C LEU A 504 0.30 23.94 -1.47
N VAL A 505 1.30 23.29 -2.07
CA VAL A 505 1.17 21.91 -2.56
C VAL A 505 1.79 20.98 -1.51
N GLY A 506 0.97 20.09 -0.96
CA GLY A 506 1.39 19.11 0.04
C GLY A 506 2.37 18.08 -0.51
N CYS A 507 2.97 17.31 0.38
CA CYS A 507 3.83 16.20 0.00
C CYS A 507 3.04 15.16 -0.81
N LEU A 508 3.70 14.44 -1.71
CA LEU A 508 3.13 13.33 -2.46
C LEU A 508 1.77 13.68 -3.11
N THR A 509 1.67 14.89 -3.67
CA THR A 509 0.44 15.45 -4.25
C THR A 509 0.60 15.63 -5.76
N ARG A 510 -0.41 15.23 -6.54
CA ARG A 510 -0.39 15.35 -8.01
C ARG A 510 -1.29 16.47 -8.49
N VAL A 511 -0.71 17.52 -9.09
CA VAL A 511 -1.45 18.64 -9.65
C VAL A 511 -1.68 18.42 -11.15
N ASP A 512 -2.94 18.25 -11.53
CA ASP A 512 -3.41 18.01 -12.89
C ASP A 512 -4.03 19.28 -13.51
N LEU A 513 -4.19 19.31 -14.84
CA LEU A 513 -4.84 20.40 -15.59
C LEU A 513 -6.30 20.64 -15.20
N THR A 514 -6.98 19.63 -14.65
CA THR A 514 -8.38 19.69 -14.23
C THR A 514 -8.59 20.42 -12.91
N ALA A 515 -7.53 20.83 -12.22
CA ALA A 515 -7.59 21.66 -11.01
C ALA A 515 -7.99 23.12 -11.31
N ASN A 516 -8.86 23.35 -12.30
CA ASN A 516 -9.36 24.66 -12.74
C ASN A 516 -10.16 25.43 -11.66
N SER A 517 -10.35 24.86 -10.47
CA SER A 517 -11.00 25.49 -9.32
C SER A 517 -10.03 26.08 -8.30
N MET A 518 -8.72 26.06 -8.54
CA MET A 518 -7.71 26.57 -7.61
C MET A 518 -7.81 28.10 -7.45
N LYS A 519 -7.80 28.55 -6.19
CA LYS A 519 -7.79 29.96 -5.80
C LYS A 519 -6.47 30.33 -5.12
N GLU A 520 -6.20 31.62 -5.07
CA GLU A 520 -5.09 32.17 -4.28
C GLU A 520 -5.27 31.80 -2.80
N GLY A 521 -4.21 31.29 -2.17
CA GLY A 521 -4.24 30.84 -0.77
C GLY A 521 -4.58 29.36 -0.55
N ASP A 522 -4.97 28.62 -1.59
CA ASP A 522 -5.41 27.23 -1.44
C ASP A 522 -4.28 26.29 -0.96
N ILE A 523 -4.67 25.28 -0.19
CA ILE A 523 -3.80 24.15 0.18
C ILE A 523 -4.26 22.91 -0.58
N LEU A 524 -3.35 22.29 -1.32
CA LEU A 524 -3.59 21.10 -2.12
C LEU A 524 -2.99 19.87 -1.44
N LEU A 525 -3.77 18.80 -1.33
CA LEU A 525 -3.29 17.49 -0.85
C LEU A 525 -3.96 16.34 -1.61
N GLY A 526 -3.20 15.28 -1.88
CA GLY A 526 -3.71 14.01 -2.39
C GLY A 526 -3.38 13.69 -3.85
N ILE A 527 -3.83 12.52 -4.29
CA ILE A 527 -3.61 11.98 -5.64
C ILE A 527 -4.97 11.53 -6.19
N PRO A 528 -5.60 12.29 -7.12
CA PRO A 528 -5.20 13.62 -7.58
C PRO A 528 -5.35 14.69 -6.48
N ALA A 529 -4.69 15.83 -6.67
CA ALA A 529 -4.76 16.97 -5.74
C ALA A 529 -6.20 17.42 -5.50
N ARG A 530 -6.54 17.64 -4.24
CA ARG A 530 -7.80 18.26 -3.82
C ARG A 530 -7.51 19.47 -2.95
N VAL A 531 -8.30 20.52 -3.13
CA VAL A 531 -8.28 21.68 -2.23
C VAL A 531 -8.78 21.23 -0.86
N MET A 532 -7.99 21.49 0.18
CA MET A 532 -8.45 21.25 1.54
C MET A 532 -9.56 22.24 1.89
N PRO A 533 -10.65 21.82 2.55
CA PRO A 533 -11.85 22.63 2.79
C PRO A 533 -11.67 23.80 3.78
N PHE A 534 -10.43 24.23 4.05
CA PHE A 534 -10.11 25.30 4.98
C PHE A 534 -9.73 26.57 4.22
N VAL A 535 -10.34 27.69 4.58
CA VAL A 535 -9.88 29.03 4.22
C VAL A 535 -9.21 29.61 5.45
N PHE A 536 -7.95 30.07 5.32
CA PHE A 536 -7.33 30.83 6.41
C PHE A 536 -8.18 32.06 6.69
N PRO A 537 -8.55 32.35 7.95
CA PRO A 537 -9.35 33.52 8.25
C PRO A 537 -8.59 34.78 7.79
N ASP A 538 -9.25 35.56 6.93
CA ASP A 538 -8.79 36.88 6.50
C ASP A 538 -8.42 37.71 7.73
N THR A 539 -7.13 37.83 7.96
CA THR A 539 -6.58 38.74 8.94
C THR A 539 -5.68 39.69 8.19
N GLU A 540 -6.15 40.94 8.04
CA GLU A 540 -5.49 42.10 7.41
C GLU A 540 -4.14 42.50 8.06
N ARG A 541 -3.39 41.57 8.68
CA ARG A 541 -2.16 41.87 9.41
C ARG A 541 -0.95 41.00 9.08
N SER A 542 -0.96 40.19 8.02
CA SER A 542 0.24 39.46 7.63
C SER A 542 0.62 39.65 6.16
N LYS A 543 1.32 40.77 5.88
CA LYS A 543 2.18 40.90 4.69
C LYS A 543 3.41 39.97 4.73
N THR A 544 3.47 39.01 5.67
CA THR A 544 4.57 38.04 5.84
C THR A 544 4.04 36.65 6.21
N LEU A 545 3.00 36.18 5.51
CA LEU A 545 2.55 34.78 5.57
C LEU A 545 3.58 33.88 4.87
N THR A 546 4.63 33.53 5.61
CA THR A 546 5.56 32.46 5.28
C THR A 546 4.84 31.16 5.60
N LYS A 547 4.54 30.39 4.57
CA LYS A 547 3.74 29.17 4.68
C LYS A 547 4.43 28.11 5.50
N GLU A 548 3.67 27.56 6.43
CA GLU A 548 4.05 26.47 7.31
C GLU A 548 4.11 25.16 6.52
N CYS A 549 5.12 24.35 6.80
CA CYS A 549 5.31 23.03 6.19
C CYS A 549 5.27 21.99 7.32
N HIS A 550 5.02 20.73 7.01
CA HIS A 550 4.94 19.67 8.04
C HIS A 550 6.23 19.47 8.86
N THR A 551 7.38 19.98 8.39
CA THR A 551 8.62 20.13 9.15
C THR A 551 8.85 21.54 9.70
N PHE A 552 8.19 22.56 9.15
CA PHE A 552 8.28 23.96 9.55
C PHE A 552 6.95 24.46 10.12
N GLU A 553 6.74 24.27 11.41
CA GLU A 553 5.64 24.92 12.13
C GLU A 553 6.14 26.26 12.68
N GLN A 554 5.42 27.36 12.42
CA GLN A 554 5.78 28.69 12.92
C GLN A 554 7.21 29.14 12.55
N ARG A 555 7.68 28.80 11.35
CA ARG A 555 9.06 29.08 10.87
C ARG A 555 10.18 28.33 11.64
N CYS A 556 9.83 27.40 12.52
CA CYS A 556 10.79 26.54 13.22
C CYS A 556 10.78 25.15 12.60
N LEU A 557 11.96 24.66 12.23
CA LEU A 557 12.15 23.25 11.91
C LEU A 557 11.82 22.43 13.17
N LYS A 558 10.65 21.80 13.21
CA LYS A 558 10.25 20.90 14.29
C LYS A 558 10.57 19.47 13.89
N LEU A 559 11.72 19.00 14.36
CA LEU A 559 12.08 17.59 14.29
C LEU A 559 11.34 16.85 15.40
N ARG A 560 10.56 15.84 15.01
CA ARG A 560 9.90 14.91 15.93
C ARG A 560 10.40 13.50 15.66
N PRO A 561 10.57 12.65 16.68
CA PRO A 561 10.93 11.27 16.46
C PRO A 561 9.83 10.58 15.65
N VAL A 562 10.25 9.72 14.73
CA VAL A 562 9.39 8.73 14.08
C VAL A 562 9.69 7.40 14.73
N THR A 563 8.68 6.75 15.29
CA THR A 563 8.83 5.43 15.90
C THR A 563 8.36 4.37 14.92
N ILE A 564 9.26 3.47 14.50
CA ILE A 564 8.95 2.34 13.63
C ILE A 564 9.18 1.05 14.41
N GLY A 565 8.09 0.41 14.80
CA GLY A 565 8.12 -0.86 15.52
C GLY A 565 8.56 -2.06 14.64
N PRO A 566 8.81 -3.21 15.26
CA PRO A 566 9.29 -4.41 14.55
C PRO A 566 8.29 -4.88 13.49
N GLY A 567 8.81 -5.43 12.39
CA GLY A 567 7.99 -6.01 11.32
C GLY A 567 7.18 -5.00 10.49
N CYS A 568 7.30 -3.69 10.73
CA CYS A 568 6.64 -2.69 9.89
C CYS A 568 7.21 -2.70 8.46
N ILE A 569 6.34 -2.63 7.46
CA ILE A 569 6.67 -2.66 6.05
C ILE A 569 6.28 -1.33 5.42
N LEU A 570 7.28 -0.59 4.95
CA LEU A 570 7.11 0.63 4.15
C LEU A 570 7.29 0.28 2.68
N GLN A 571 6.23 0.39 1.89
CA GLN A 571 6.28 0.08 0.46
C GLN A 571 6.83 1.26 -0.37
N PRO A 572 7.20 1.05 -1.64
CA PRO A 572 7.83 2.10 -2.45
C PRO A 572 6.99 3.39 -2.51
N MET A 573 7.65 4.54 -2.42
CA MET A 573 6.98 5.87 -2.39
C MET A 573 6.00 6.07 -1.22
N SER A 574 6.01 5.22 -0.18
CA SER A 574 5.35 5.55 1.09
C SER A 574 6.16 6.59 1.86
N MET A 575 5.50 7.59 2.42
CA MET A 575 6.11 8.72 3.11
C MET A 575 5.58 8.80 4.54
N VAL A 576 6.51 8.81 5.50
CA VAL A 576 6.23 8.94 6.93
C VAL A 576 6.72 10.29 7.41
N LEU A 577 5.80 11.17 7.81
CA LEU A 577 6.16 12.49 8.31
C LEU A 577 6.62 12.44 9.79
N PRO A 578 7.39 13.45 10.25
CA PRO A 578 7.86 13.50 11.64
C PRO A 578 6.73 13.43 12.67
N GLY A 579 6.91 12.63 13.73
CA GLY A 579 5.92 12.47 14.80
C GLY A 579 4.93 11.32 14.61
N VAL A 580 5.12 10.47 13.60
CA VAL A 580 4.37 9.23 13.39
C VAL A 580 4.87 8.10 14.29
N THR A 581 3.95 7.28 14.80
CA THR A 581 4.25 6.04 15.53
C THR A 581 3.60 4.84 14.83
N LEU A 582 4.42 3.95 14.30
CA LEU A 582 4.04 2.61 13.83
C LEU A 582 4.39 1.62 14.96
N ILE A 583 3.39 1.00 15.59
CA ILE A 583 3.60 0.17 16.79
C ILE A 583 4.29 -1.17 16.45
N GLY A 584 3.97 -1.78 15.31
CA GLY A 584 4.55 -3.05 14.88
C GLY A 584 3.73 -3.77 13.83
N TYR A 585 4.39 -4.43 12.88
CA TYR A 585 3.76 -5.17 11.78
C TYR A 585 2.73 -4.36 10.98
N ASN A 586 2.91 -3.03 10.96
CA ASN A 586 2.11 -2.12 10.16
C ASN A 586 2.58 -2.18 8.71
N ARG A 587 1.66 -2.13 7.74
CA ARG A 587 2.01 -1.99 6.33
C ARG A 587 1.49 -0.66 5.80
N LEU A 588 2.38 0.12 5.23
CA LEU A 588 2.03 1.31 4.44
C LEU A 588 2.16 0.97 2.97
N ALA A 589 1.04 0.99 2.25
CA ALA A 589 0.95 0.70 0.82
C ALA A 589 1.74 1.72 -0.03
N PRO A 590 2.01 1.44 -1.31
CA PRO A 590 2.81 2.34 -2.13
C PRO A 590 2.09 3.67 -2.37
N CYS A 591 2.85 4.76 -2.49
CA CYS A 591 2.30 6.12 -2.60
C CYS A 591 1.32 6.50 -1.47
N SER A 592 1.63 6.10 -0.24
CA SER A 592 0.83 6.45 0.94
C SER A 592 1.52 7.50 1.81
N LEU A 593 0.76 8.45 2.37
CA LEU A 593 1.28 9.53 3.21
C LEU A 593 0.72 9.42 4.64
N ALA A 594 1.59 9.06 5.59
CA ALA A 594 1.29 9.11 7.02
C ALA A 594 1.53 10.53 7.56
N LEU A 595 0.53 11.10 8.22
CA LEU A 595 0.54 12.47 8.72
C LEU A 595 1.19 12.57 10.10
N PRO A 596 1.73 13.74 10.47
CA PRO A 596 2.26 13.96 11.82
C PRO A 596 1.21 13.60 12.89
N HIS A 597 1.64 12.93 13.96
CA HIS A 597 0.80 12.45 15.05
C HIS A 597 -0.07 11.22 14.77
N ASP A 598 0.01 10.62 13.57
CA ASP A 598 -0.63 9.32 13.33
C ASP A 598 0.00 8.24 14.22
N ARG A 599 -0.85 7.50 14.94
CA ARG A 599 -0.49 6.30 15.70
C ARG A 599 -1.19 5.09 15.10
N PHE A 600 -0.42 4.18 14.53
CA PHE A 600 -0.94 3.02 13.83
C PHE A 600 -0.95 1.79 14.75
N ALA A 601 -2.13 1.21 14.95
CA ALA A 601 -2.31 -0.01 15.75
C ALA A 601 -1.55 -1.21 15.16
N MET A 602 -1.05 -2.12 15.97
CA MET A 602 -0.26 -3.28 15.51
C MET A 602 -1.03 -4.14 14.47
N HIS A 603 -0.33 -4.71 13.49
CA HIS A 603 -0.91 -5.57 12.43
C HIS A 603 -2.01 -4.91 11.58
N THR A 604 -1.84 -3.65 11.21
CA THR A 604 -2.80 -2.94 10.36
C THR A 604 -2.17 -2.48 9.04
N ASP A 605 -2.95 -2.58 7.98
CA ASP A 605 -2.57 -2.15 6.63
C ASP A 605 -3.23 -0.80 6.31
N TRP A 606 -2.48 0.09 5.66
CA TRP A 606 -2.88 1.47 5.41
C TRP A 606 -2.51 1.90 4.00
N PHE A 607 -3.36 2.71 3.37
CA PHE A 607 -3.15 3.17 2.00
C PHE A 607 -3.63 4.61 1.78
N GLY A 608 -3.05 5.28 0.79
CA GLY A 608 -3.54 6.57 0.28
C GLY A 608 -2.84 7.81 0.85
N CYS A 609 -3.21 8.97 0.30
CA CYS A 609 -2.65 10.27 0.63
C CYS A 609 -3.79 11.25 0.98
N PRO A 610 -4.10 11.46 2.28
CA PRO A 610 -3.49 10.84 3.46
C PRO A 610 -3.91 9.38 3.69
N THR A 611 -3.15 8.67 4.53
CA THR A 611 -3.38 7.24 4.81
C THR A 611 -4.74 6.98 5.46
N LYS A 612 -5.43 5.95 4.95
CA LYS A 612 -6.64 5.35 5.53
C LYS A 612 -6.39 3.89 5.84
N ARG A 613 -7.01 3.39 6.91
CA ARG A 613 -6.91 1.98 7.28
C ARG A 613 -7.61 1.15 6.22
N VAL A 614 -6.96 0.09 5.75
CA VAL A 614 -7.62 -0.97 5.01
C VAL A 614 -8.46 -1.74 6.01
N ILE A 615 -9.76 -1.45 6.05
CA ILE A 615 -10.73 -2.22 6.82
C ILE A 615 -11.56 -2.99 5.80
N ALA A 616 -11.50 -4.32 5.84
CA ALA A 616 -12.52 -5.14 5.22
C ALA A 616 -13.81 -4.90 6.02
N HIS A 617 -14.67 -3.99 5.55
CA HIS A 617 -15.96 -3.77 6.20
C HIS A 617 -16.93 -4.85 5.73
N HIS A 618 -17.50 -5.61 6.67
CA HIS A 618 -18.78 -6.26 6.45
C HIS A 618 -19.84 -5.17 6.39
N GLY A 619 -20.43 -4.97 5.22
CA GLY A 619 -21.49 -4.00 5.02
C GLY A 619 -22.28 -4.32 3.77
N SER A 620 -23.51 -3.85 3.73
CA SER A 620 -24.42 -3.88 2.57
C SER A 620 -23.98 -2.94 1.43
N GLU A 621 -22.71 -2.49 1.45
CA GLU A 621 -22.14 -1.69 0.38
C GLU A 621 -21.81 -2.60 -0.82
N PRO A 622 -22.19 -2.21 -2.04
CA PRO A 622 -21.88 -2.99 -3.22
C PRO A 622 -20.37 -3.04 -3.46
N PRO A 623 -19.85 -4.12 -4.06
CA PRO A 623 -18.44 -4.19 -4.43
C PRO A 623 -18.07 -3.04 -5.39
N GLN A 624 -16.85 -2.52 -5.28
CA GLN A 624 -16.32 -1.47 -6.17
C GLN A 624 -16.34 -1.90 -7.63
N LEU A 625 -16.15 -3.20 -7.88
CA LEU A 625 -16.21 -3.82 -9.20
C LEU A 625 -16.96 -5.14 -9.11
N ILE A 626 -18.04 -5.29 -9.88
CA ILE A 626 -18.73 -6.57 -10.07
C ILE A 626 -17.96 -7.35 -11.15
N LEU A 627 -17.57 -8.58 -10.85
CA LEU A 627 -16.87 -9.47 -11.78
C LEU A 627 -17.84 -10.41 -12.49
N ALA A 628 -18.83 -10.92 -11.77
CA ALA A 628 -19.86 -11.80 -12.29
C ALA A 628 -21.14 -11.67 -11.47
N GLU A 629 -22.29 -11.79 -12.14
CA GLU A 629 -23.59 -11.92 -11.51
C GLU A 629 -24.36 -13.02 -12.25
N ARG A 630 -24.89 -13.99 -11.50
CA ARG A 630 -25.70 -15.10 -12.04
C ARG A 630 -26.94 -15.29 -11.18
N GLN A 631 -28.05 -15.68 -11.80
CA GLN A 631 -29.23 -16.09 -11.06
C GLN A 631 -28.98 -17.47 -10.45
N SER A 632 -29.34 -17.65 -9.16
CA SER A 632 -29.24 -18.94 -8.47
C SER A 632 -30.00 -20.04 -9.20
N SER A 633 -29.53 -21.29 -9.13
CA SER A 633 -30.22 -22.45 -9.71
C SER A 633 -31.54 -22.74 -8.97
N LEU A 634 -31.67 -22.25 -7.74
CA LEU A 634 -32.89 -22.28 -6.93
C LEU A 634 -33.90 -21.19 -7.34
N GLY A 635 -33.48 -20.20 -8.13
CA GLY A 635 -34.33 -19.15 -8.69
C GLY A 635 -34.77 -18.05 -7.71
N THR A 636 -34.29 -18.07 -6.47
CA THR A 636 -34.77 -17.19 -5.38
C THR A 636 -33.92 -15.94 -5.15
N TYR A 637 -32.64 -15.95 -5.52
CA TYR A 637 -31.68 -14.84 -5.37
C TYR A 637 -30.64 -14.83 -6.51
N ASN A 638 -29.89 -13.74 -6.63
CA ASN A 638 -28.72 -13.64 -7.51
C ASN A 638 -27.43 -13.87 -6.72
N VAL A 639 -26.48 -14.60 -7.29
CA VAL A 639 -25.13 -14.74 -6.76
C VAL A 639 -24.22 -13.75 -7.48
N THR A 640 -23.63 -12.83 -6.73
CA THR A 640 -22.74 -11.80 -7.26
C THR A 640 -21.34 -11.99 -6.70
N VAL A 641 -20.33 -12.03 -7.58
CA VAL A 641 -18.92 -12.01 -7.20
C VAL A 641 -18.33 -10.66 -7.59
N GLY A 642 -17.62 -10.03 -6.65
CA GLY A 642 -17.03 -8.71 -6.88
C GLY A 642 -15.75 -8.48 -6.10
N ARG A 643 -15.14 -7.32 -6.35
CA ARG A 643 -14.01 -6.79 -5.61
C ARG A 643 -14.49 -5.69 -4.67
N PHE A 644 -14.36 -5.92 -3.36
CA PHE A 644 -14.63 -4.88 -2.37
C PHE A 644 -13.47 -3.87 -2.32
N THR A 645 -12.24 -4.35 -2.51
CA THR A 645 -11.02 -3.60 -2.78
C THR A 645 -10.21 -4.35 -3.85
N ASP A 646 -9.09 -3.79 -4.31
CA ASP A 646 -8.19 -4.44 -5.28
C ASP A 646 -7.74 -5.86 -4.87
N ASP A 647 -7.79 -6.18 -3.58
CA ASP A 647 -7.25 -7.41 -3.02
C ASP A 647 -8.31 -8.29 -2.37
N ILE A 648 -9.50 -7.78 -2.05
CA ILE A 648 -10.55 -8.56 -1.39
C ILE A 648 -11.59 -8.96 -2.42
N LEU A 649 -11.65 -10.26 -2.71
CA LEU A 649 -12.69 -10.88 -3.51
C LEU A 649 -13.83 -11.30 -2.59
N VAL A 650 -15.06 -10.98 -2.98
CA VAL A 650 -16.26 -11.16 -2.16
C VAL A 650 -17.38 -11.80 -2.95
N LEU A 651 -18.17 -12.62 -2.28
CA LEU A 651 -19.37 -13.27 -2.80
C LEU A 651 -20.57 -12.76 -2.01
N PHE A 652 -21.59 -12.30 -2.74
CA PHE A 652 -22.85 -11.80 -2.20
C PHE A 652 -24.04 -12.61 -2.71
N PHE A 653 -25.07 -12.71 -1.87
CA PHE A 653 -26.41 -13.08 -2.30
C PHE A 653 -27.28 -11.82 -2.39
N GLY A 654 -27.87 -11.60 -3.55
CA GLY A 654 -28.68 -10.43 -3.87
C GLY A 654 -30.15 -10.78 -4.03
N GLN A 655 -31.03 -10.10 -3.30
CA GLN A 655 -32.49 -10.27 -3.44
C GLN A 655 -33.21 -8.94 -3.19
N ASN A 656 -34.15 -8.57 -4.07
CA ASN A 656 -34.97 -7.34 -3.94
C ASN A 656 -34.15 -6.05 -3.69
N GLY A 657 -32.94 -5.94 -4.25
CA GLY A 657 -32.06 -4.78 -4.10
C GLY A 657 -31.18 -4.79 -2.84
N TRP A 658 -31.31 -5.81 -1.98
CA TRP A 658 -30.40 -6.05 -0.87
C TRP A 658 -29.24 -6.98 -1.29
N LEU A 659 -28.03 -6.72 -0.81
CA LEU A 659 -26.84 -7.53 -1.02
C LEU A 659 -26.29 -8.00 0.34
N GLY A 660 -26.38 -9.30 0.60
CA GLY A 660 -25.84 -9.94 1.79
C GLY A 660 -24.47 -10.51 1.53
N TRP A 661 -23.46 -10.05 2.28
CA TRP A 661 -22.10 -10.61 2.23
C TRP A 661 -22.13 -12.05 2.73
N GLN A 662 -21.67 -13.00 1.90
CA GLN A 662 -21.62 -14.43 2.25
C GLN A 662 -20.20 -14.91 2.54
N SER A 663 -19.23 -14.45 1.74
CA SER A 663 -17.84 -14.89 1.88
C SER A 663 -16.87 -13.86 1.33
N GLY A 664 -15.73 -13.71 1.99
CA GLY A 664 -14.64 -12.87 1.52
C GLY A 664 -13.29 -13.56 1.61
N ILE A 665 -12.44 -13.32 0.62
CA ILE A 665 -11.05 -13.77 0.63
C ILE A 665 -10.13 -12.59 0.29
N ASP A 666 -9.14 -12.38 1.14
CA ASP A 666 -8.01 -11.49 0.84
C ASP A 666 -7.04 -12.24 -0.08
N LEU A 667 -6.96 -11.86 -1.35
CA LEU A 667 -6.09 -12.50 -2.34
C LEU A 667 -4.60 -12.34 -2.02
N ARG A 668 -4.22 -11.37 -1.18
CA ARG A 668 -2.83 -11.22 -0.71
C ARG A 668 -2.50 -12.17 0.44
N ARG A 669 -3.49 -12.49 1.27
CA ARG A 669 -3.37 -13.40 2.42
C ARG A 669 -4.55 -14.39 2.43
N PRO A 670 -4.64 -15.29 1.42
CA PRO A 670 -5.81 -16.16 1.27
C PRO A 670 -6.00 -17.09 2.47
N TYR A 671 -4.91 -17.41 3.20
CA TYR A 671 -4.95 -18.28 4.38
C TYR A 671 -5.26 -17.54 5.68
N LYS A 672 -5.41 -16.21 5.65
CA LYS A 672 -5.92 -15.42 6.77
C LYS A 672 -7.40 -15.10 6.54
N PRO A 673 -8.33 -15.70 7.30
CA PRO A 673 -9.76 -15.50 7.05
C PRO A 673 -10.17 -14.04 7.24
N CYS A 674 -10.99 -13.51 6.32
CA CYS A 674 -11.63 -12.20 6.49
C CYS A 674 -12.60 -12.27 7.67
N ASP A 675 -13.55 -13.19 7.59
CA ASP A 675 -14.66 -13.35 8.54
C ASP A 675 -14.21 -13.98 9.87
N ILE A 676 -14.72 -13.47 10.99
CA ILE A 676 -14.36 -13.96 12.33
C ILE A 676 -14.98 -15.33 12.61
N TYR A 677 -16.19 -15.62 12.10
CA TYR A 677 -16.83 -16.92 12.33
C TYR A 677 -16.00 -18.08 11.73
N ILE A 678 -15.34 -17.87 10.59
CA ILE A 678 -14.42 -18.86 9.99
C ILE A 678 -13.24 -19.13 10.93
N LYS A 679 -12.69 -18.10 11.59
CA LYS A 679 -11.64 -18.29 12.60
C LYS A 679 -12.18 -19.08 13.80
N LEU A 680 -13.41 -18.82 14.23
CA LEU A 680 -14.06 -19.55 15.32
C LEU A 680 -14.31 -21.02 14.97
N PHE A 681 -14.62 -21.36 13.71
CA PHE A 681 -14.75 -22.75 13.29
C PHE A 681 -13.50 -23.59 13.54
N PHE A 682 -12.30 -23.00 13.52
CA PHE A 682 -11.06 -23.70 13.86
C PHE A 682 -10.97 -24.14 15.33
N THR A 683 -11.82 -23.62 16.22
CA THR A 683 -11.91 -24.12 17.60
C THR A 683 -12.34 -25.59 17.70
N SER A 684 -12.94 -26.14 16.63
CA SER A 684 -13.27 -27.56 16.52
C SER A 684 -12.05 -28.49 16.53
N PHE A 685 -10.95 -28.07 15.92
CA PHE A 685 -9.68 -28.81 15.92
C PHE A 685 -9.01 -28.84 17.29
N LEU A 686 -9.43 -28.00 18.24
CA LEU A 686 -9.02 -28.13 19.65
C LEU A 686 -9.59 -29.41 20.28
N CYS A 687 -10.79 -29.82 19.85
CA CYS A 687 -11.45 -31.06 20.29
C CYS A 687 -10.87 -32.26 19.56
N LYS A 688 -10.67 -32.13 18.24
CA LYS A 688 -10.24 -33.23 17.36
C LYS A 688 -9.08 -32.80 16.44
N PRO A 689 -7.85 -32.66 16.96
CA PRO A 689 -6.71 -32.16 16.16
C PRO A 689 -6.27 -33.14 15.07
N ASN A 690 -6.51 -34.45 15.28
CA ASN A 690 -6.17 -35.52 14.35
C ASN A 690 -7.37 -35.97 13.50
N ALA A 691 -8.26 -35.04 13.13
CA ALA A 691 -9.39 -35.35 12.25
C ALA A 691 -8.88 -35.92 10.91
N LYS A 692 -9.60 -36.90 10.36
CA LYS A 692 -9.29 -37.52 9.06
C LYS A 692 -10.36 -37.24 8.02
N GLN A 693 -11.62 -37.19 8.45
CA GLN A 693 -12.76 -36.91 7.57
C GLN A 693 -13.60 -35.78 8.13
N VAL A 694 -13.86 -34.78 7.29
CA VAL A 694 -14.66 -33.61 7.62
C VAL A 694 -15.81 -33.48 6.63
N LEU A 695 -17.00 -33.14 7.14
CA LEU A 695 -18.15 -32.74 6.35
C LEU A 695 -18.39 -31.24 6.54
N ILE A 696 -18.64 -30.52 5.46
CA ILE A 696 -19.08 -29.12 5.48
C ILE A 696 -20.41 -29.07 4.74
N ILE A 697 -21.45 -28.58 5.39
CA ILE A 697 -22.76 -28.35 4.79
C ILE A 697 -22.90 -26.85 4.55
N GLY A 698 -22.92 -26.45 3.27
CA GLY A 698 -22.72 -25.08 2.79
C GLY A 698 -21.30 -24.86 2.27
N LEU A 699 -21.17 -24.12 1.16
CA LEU A 699 -19.88 -23.80 0.54
C LEU A 699 -19.55 -22.30 0.61
N GLY A 700 -20.51 -21.44 0.25
CA GLY A 700 -20.27 -20.02 0.03
C GLY A 700 -19.16 -19.78 -0.99
N GLY A 701 -18.13 -19.00 -0.62
CA GLY A 701 -16.93 -18.79 -1.43
C GLY A 701 -15.90 -19.93 -1.36
N GLY A 702 -16.14 -21.00 -0.59
CA GLY A 702 -15.19 -22.11 -0.44
C GLY A 702 -13.96 -21.80 0.43
N VAL A 703 -14.00 -20.73 1.24
CA VAL A 703 -12.88 -20.29 2.08
C VAL A 703 -12.58 -21.28 3.21
N LEU A 704 -13.60 -21.78 3.91
CA LEU A 704 -13.41 -22.76 4.98
C LEU A 704 -12.73 -24.07 4.50
N PRO A 705 -13.24 -24.79 3.49
CA PRO A 705 -12.57 -26.00 3.00
C PRO A 705 -11.15 -25.73 2.50
N MET A 706 -10.91 -24.58 1.86
CA MET A 706 -9.58 -24.15 1.44
C MET A 706 -8.61 -24.04 2.61
N LEU A 707 -9.02 -23.39 3.70
CA LEU A 707 -8.20 -23.23 4.89
C LEU A 707 -7.93 -24.57 5.58
N ILE A 708 -8.96 -25.42 5.72
CA ILE A 708 -8.78 -26.77 6.28
C ILE A 708 -7.79 -27.57 5.42
N ARG A 709 -7.88 -27.48 4.09
CA ARG A 709 -6.97 -28.18 3.17
C ARG A 709 -5.54 -27.67 3.26
N HIS A 710 -5.35 -26.38 3.51
CA HIS A 710 -4.04 -25.75 3.67
C HIS A 710 -3.38 -26.17 4.98
N TYR A 711 -4.09 -26.03 6.09
CA TYR A 711 -3.58 -26.30 7.44
C TYR A 711 -3.53 -27.81 7.77
N PHE A 712 -4.45 -28.60 7.23
CA PHE A 712 -4.54 -30.04 7.46
C PHE A 712 -4.55 -30.82 6.13
N PRO A 713 -3.40 -30.93 5.44
CA PRO A 713 -3.35 -31.35 4.04
C PRO A 713 -3.71 -32.82 3.77
N THR A 714 -3.88 -33.63 4.81
CA THR A 714 -4.23 -35.05 4.74
C THR A 714 -5.71 -35.33 5.04
N VAL A 715 -6.47 -34.31 5.47
CA VAL A 715 -7.90 -34.44 5.77
C VAL A 715 -8.69 -34.60 4.47
N ILE A 716 -9.62 -35.55 4.46
CA ILE A 716 -10.60 -35.70 3.39
C ILE A 716 -11.80 -34.83 3.72
N ILE A 717 -12.15 -33.93 2.80
CA ILE A 717 -13.20 -32.92 2.98
C ILE A 717 -14.34 -33.24 2.01
N HIS A 718 -15.53 -33.47 2.55
CA HIS A 718 -16.76 -33.50 1.78
C HIS A 718 -17.49 -32.18 1.98
N VAL A 719 -17.85 -31.49 0.91
CA VAL A 719 -18.66 -30.27 0.93
C VAL A 719 -19.97 -30.56 0.24
N VAL A 720 -21.09 -30.26 0.90
CA VAL A 720 -22.44 -30.41 0.34
C VAL A 720 -23.02 -29.02 0.16
N GLU A 721 -23.30 -28.65 -1.09
CA GLU A 721 -23.85 -27.35 -1.47
C GLU A 721 -25.07 -27.58 -2.37
N ILE A 722 -26.16 -26.88 -2.10
CA ILE A 722 -27.44 -27.08 -2.79
C ILE A 722 -27.52 -26.26 -4.09
N ASP A 723 -26.83 -25.11 -4.16
CA ASP A 723 -26.86 -24.22 -5.33
C ASP A 723 -25.63 -24.44 -6.22
N GLU A 724 -25.83 -25.15 -7.34
CA GLU A 724 -24.80 -25.37 -8.36
C GLU A 724 -24.14 -24.07 -8.86
N THR A 725 -24.87 -22.95 -8.87
CA THR A 725 -24.34 -21.64 -9.29
C THR A 725 -23.24 -21.15 -8.35
N VAL A 726 -23.37 -21.44 -7.05
CA VAL A 726 -22.36 -21.09 -6.04
C VAL A 726 -21.10 -21.93 -6.26
N ILE A 727 -21.26 -23.23 -6.54
CA ILE A 727 -20.14 -24.14 -6.85
C ILE A 727 -19.40 -23.66 -8.10
N GLU A 728 -20.12 -23.28 -9.16
CA GLU A 728 -19.52 -22.76 -10.40
C GLU A 728 -18.73 -21.46 -10.15
N LEU A 729 -19.32 -20.48 -9.48
CA LEU A 729 -18.67 -19.20 -9.21
C LEU A 729 -17.49 -19.34 -8.24
N ALA A 730 -17.58 -20.19 -7.23
CA ALA A 730 -16.45 -20.52 -6.36
C ALA A 730 -15.32 -21.24 -7.14
N SER A 731 -15.67 -22.10 -8.10
CA SER A 731 -14.73 -22.78 -8.99
C SER A 731 -14.00 -21.82 -9.94
N GLU A 732 -14.69 -20.79 -10.41
CA GLU A 732 -14.14 -19.79 -11.33
C GLU A 732 -13.30 -18.73 -10.62
N PHE A 733 -13.74 -18.24 -9.45
CA PHE A 733 -13.15 -17.07 -8.81
C PHE A 733 -12.39 -17.35 -7.49
N PHE A 734 -12.75 -18.42 -6.75
CA PHE A 734 -12.21 -18.70 -5.41
C PHE A 734 -11.25 -19.91 -5.36
N TYR A 735 -10.67 -20.29 -6.50
CA TYR A 735 -9.68 -21.39 -6.61
C TYR A 735 -10.19 -22.76 -6.12
N LEU A 736 -11.51 -22.98 -6.10
CA LEU A 736 -12.09 -24.25 -5.67
C LEU A 736 -11.69 -25.40 -6.61
N THR A 737 -11.56 -25.13 -7.92
CA THR A 737 -11.12 -26.12 -8.93
C THR A 737 -9.75 -26.68 -8.60
N GLU A 738 -8.78 -25.82 -8.24
CA GLU A 738 -7.43 -26.23 -7.87
C GLU A 738 -7.41 -27.15 -6.65
N GLN A 739 -8.31 -26.92 -5.69
CA GLN A 739 -8.37 -27.69 -4.45
C GLN A 739 -8.91 -29.10 -4.66
N MET A 740 -9.82 -29.28 -5.62
CA MET A 740 -10.40 -30.58 -5.96
C MET A 740 -9.42 -31.52 -6.70
N LYS A 741 -8.39 -30.98 -7.39
CA LYS A 741 -7.49 -31.76 -8.27
C LYS A 741 -6.75 -32.91 -7.57
N ASN A 742 -6.49 -32.80 -6.27
CA ASN A 742 -5.68 -33.77 -5.53
C ASN A 742 -6.49 -34.92 -4.90
N GLY A 743 -7.82 -34.95 -5.09
CA GLY A 743 -8.68 -36.04 -4.61
C GLY A 743 -8.96 -36.07 -3.10
N TYR A 744 -8.56 -35.02 -2.36
CA TYR A 744 -8.84 -34.88 -0.92
C TYR A 744 -10.06 -34.00 -0.63
N MET A 745 -10.65 -33.40 -1.65
CA MET A 745 -11.82 -32.53 -1.54
C MET A 745 -12.87 -32.96 -2.55
N HIS A 746 -14.07 -33.22 -2.05
CA HIS A 746 -15.22 -33.66 -2.84
C HIS A 746 -16.37 -32.68 -2.61
N VAL A 747 -16.75 -31.95 -3.65
CA VAL A 747 -17.91 -31.07 -3.64
C VAL A 747 -19.09 -31.82 -4.25
N ILE A 748 -20.20 -31.87 -3.53
CA ILE A 748 -21.40 -32.63 -3.86
C ILE A 748 -22.55 -31.62 -3.97
N ALA A 749 -23.15 -31.56 -5.16
CA ALA A 749 -24.35 -30.76 -5.40
C ALA A 749 -25.58 -31.52 -4.89
N ASP A 750 -25.98 -31.29 -3.64
CA ASP A 750 -27.07 -32.01 -2.98
C ASP A 750 -27.64 -31.21 -1.79
N ASP A 751 -28.81 -31.59 -1.31
CA ASP A 751 -29.43 -31.06 -0.11
C ASP A 751 -28.75 -31.65 1.14
N GLY A 752 -28.24 -30.78 2.02
CA GLY A 752 -27.54 -31.19 3.24
C GLY A 752 -28.38 -32.02 4.20
N PHE A 753 -29.70 -31.81 4.25
CA PHE A 753 -30.63 -32.62 5.05
C PHE A 753 -30.77 -34.03 4.48
N LEU A 754 -30.97 -34.15 3.17
CA LEU A 754 -31.10 -35.44 2.49
C LEU A 754 -29.79 -36.22 2.58
N TYR A 755 -28.67 -35.57 2.25
CA TYR A 755 -27.33 -36.16 2.34
C TYR A 755 -27.05 -36.73 3.75
N ALA A 756 -27.36 -35.98 4.80
CA ALA A 756 -27.18 -36.42 6.19
C ALA A 756 -28.01 -37.65 6.54
N SER A 757 -29.15 -37.87 5.89
CA SER A 757 -30.03 -39.02 6.12
C SER A 757 -29.65 -40.27 5.32
N GLU A 758 -28.98 -40.10 4.18
CA GLU A 758 -28.72 -41.18 3.21
C GLU A 758 -27.25 -41.63 3.16
N THR A 759 -26.31 -40.79 3.58
CA THR A 759 -24.88 -41.08 3.46
C THR A 759 -24.43 -42.28 4.30
N ALA A 760 -23.56 -43.10 3.72
CA ALA A 760 -22.88 -44.19 4.42
C ALA A 760 -21.56 -43.75 5.10
N HIS A 761 -21.11 -42.52 4.82
CA HIS A 761 -19.87 -41.98 5.37
C HIS A 761 -20.01 -41.58 6.84
N ARG A 762 -18.88 -41.56 7.57
CA ARG A 762 -18.81 -41.03 8.93
C ARG A 762 -17.69 -40.02 9.09
N TYR A 763 -17.92 -39.03 9.95
CA TYR A 763 -17.11 -37.82 10.03
C TYR A 763 -16.57 -37.57 11.43
N ASP A 764 -15.36 -37.03 11.50
CA ASP A 764 -14.74 -36.61 12.76
C ASP A 764 -15.20 -35.21 13.18
N ILE A 765 -15.39 -34.32 12.21
CA ILE A 765 -15.93 -32.98 12.41
C ILE A 765 -16.97 -32.71 11.33
N ILE A 766 -18.12 -32.17 11.73
CA ILE A 766 -19.17 -31.70 10.81
C ILE A 766 -19.34 -30.20 11.03
N PHE A 767 -19.27 -29.42 9.97
CA PHE A 767 -19.54 -27.98 9.96
C PHE A 767 -20.89 -27.71 9.32
N ILE A 768 -21.73 -26.93 10.01
CA ILE A 768 -22.97 -26.37 9.45
C ILE A 768 -22.73 -24.88 9.20
N ASP A 769 -22.70 -24.52 7.91
CA ASP A 769 -22.53 -23.16 7.41
C ASP A 769 -23.51 -22.88 6.27
N ALA A 770 -24.76 -23.33 6.44
CA ALA A 770 -25.82 -23.18 5.47
C ALA A 770 -26.81 -22.09 5.94
N PHE A 771 -26.87 -20.98 5.20
CA PHE A 771 -27.76 -19.86 5.47
C PHE A 771 -28.52 -19.47 4.20
N VAL A 772 -29.78 -19.10 4.38
CA VAL A 772 -30.58 -18.39 3.40
C VAL A 772 -30.93 -17.04 4.01
N GLU A 773 -30.58 -15.96 3.31
CA GLU A 773 -30.62 -14.59 3.85
C GLU A 773 -29.73 -14.48 5.11
N ASP A 774 -30.34 -14.43 6.29
CA ASP A 774 -29.68 -14.30 7.60
C ASP A 774 -29.93 -15.48 8.54
N ALA A 775 -30.57 -16.58 8.12
CA ALA A 775 -30.88 -17.72 9.00
C ALA A 775 -30.68 -19.10 8.35
N MET A 776 -30.43 -20.10 9.19
CA MET A 776 -30.41 -21.50 8.77
C MET A 776 -31.82 -21.93 8.29
N PRO A 777 -31.93 -22.66 7.16
CA PRO A 777 -33.22 -23.12 6.63
C PRO A 777 -34.06 -23.87 7.67
N SER A 778 -35.37 -23.66 7.66
CA SER A 778 -36.29 -24.18 8.68
C SER A 778 -36.28 -25.71 8.80
N HIS A 779 -36.10 -26.43 7.69
CA HIS A 779 -36.00 -27.89 7.68
C HIS A 779 -34.68 -28.42 8.26
N MET A 780 -33.61 -27.63 8.20
CA MET A 780 -32.32 -27.91 8.85
C MET A 780 -32.32 -27.52 10.34
N ASN A 781 -33.31 -26.75 10.81
CA ASN A 781 -33.45 -26.38 12.22
C ASN A 781 -34.41 -27.31 12.99
N THR A 782 -34.23 -28.62 12.83
CA THR A 782 -35.12 -29.64 13.41
C THR A 782 -34.34 -30.69 14.20
N SER A 783 -34.93 -31.23 15.27
CA SER A 783 -34.32 -32.33 16.04
C SER A 783 -33.99 -33.54 15.19
N GLN A 784 -34.77 -33.80 14.13
CA GLN A 784 -34.50 -34.89 13.20
C GLN A 784 -33.19 -34.68 12.44
N PHE A 785 -32.94 -33.47 11.92
CA PHE A 785 -31.69 -33.16 11.23
C PHE A 785 -30.48 -33.34 12.14
N PHE A 786 -30.52 -32.76 13.34
CA PHE A 786 -29.43 -32.92 14.31
C PHE A 786 -29.23 -34.39 14.73
N SER A 787 -30.31 -35.17 14.81
CA SER A 787 -30.23 -36.61 15.07
C SER A 787 -29.55 -37.37 13.93
N ASN A 788 -29.86 -37.03 12.67
CA ASN A 788 -29.18 -37.60 11.49
C ASN A 788 -27.68 -37.28 11.53
N LEU A 789 -27.32 -36.02 11.81
CA LEU A 789 -25.92 -35.58 11.94
C LEU A 789 -25.19 -36.30 13.08
N HIS A 790 -25.81 -36.44 14.24
CA HIS A 790 -25.26 -37.23 15.34
C HIS A 790 -25.05 -38.70 14.90
N GLY A 791 -25.97 -39.25 14.11
CA GLY A 791 -25.93 -40.60 13.57
C GLY A 791 -24.76 -40.87 12.61
N ILE A 792 -24.16 -39.84 12.00
CA ILE A 792 -23.03 -39.95 11.06
C ILE A 792 -21.69 -39.44 11.65
N LEU A 793 -21.66 -39.02 12.91
CA LEU A 793 -20.39 -38.72 13.60
C LEU A 793 -19.63 -40.00 13.99
N ASN A 794 -18.31 -39.92 13.93
CA ASN A 794 -17.42 -40.92 14.53
C ASN A 794 -17.40 -40.78 16.06
N ASN A 795 -16.95 -41.84 16.74
CA ASN A 795 -16.75 -41.79 18.18
C ASN A 795 -15.79 -40.67 18.59
N GLY A 796 -16.27 -39.77 19.44
CA GLY A 796 -15.55 -38.57 19.87
C GLY A 796 -15.34 -37.55 18.76
N GLY A 797 -16.20 -37.53 17.74
CA GLY A 797 -16.33 -36.42 16.79
C GLY A 797 -17.20 -35.28 17.35
N CYS A 798 -17.21 -34.14 16.67
CA CYS A 798 -18.00 -32.98 17.07
C CYS A 798 -18.72 -32.32 15.90
N LEU A 799 -19.83 -31.67 16.21
CA LEU A 799 -20.60 -30.81 15.33
C LEU A 799 -20.26 -29.35 15.64
N VAL A 800 -20.10 -28.53 14.61
CA VAL A 800 -19.75 -27.12 14.71
C VAL A 800 -20.79 -26.34 13.91
N THR A 801 -21.56 -25.50 14.58
CA THR A 801 -22.68 -24.79 13.97
C THR A 801 -22.44 -23.29 14.05
N ASN A 802 -22.51 -22.61 12.90
CA ASN A 802 -22.61 -21.16 12.90
C ASN A 802 -23.99 -20.76 13.45
N ALA A 803 -23.96 -20.02 14.56
CA ALA A 803 -25.14 -19.63 15.35
C ALA A 803 -25.38 -18.12 15.29
N ASN A 804 -24.87 -17.45 14.26
CA ASN A 804 -25.09 -16.03 14.02
C ASN A 804 -26.50 -15.79 13.45
N LEU A 805 -27.50 -15.88 14.32
CA LEU A 805 -28.92 -15.86 13.96
C LEU A 805 -29.56 -14.48 14.23
N PRO A 806 -30.57 -14.08 13.45
CA PRO A 806 -31.05 -12.69 13.39
C PRO A 806 -31.90 -12.30 14.62
N THR A 807 -32.44 -13.29 15.35
CA THR A 807 -33.23 -13.06 16.57
C THR A 807 -32.83 -14.01 17.69
N ASN A 808 -32.93 -13.52 18.93
CA ASN A 808 -32.64 -14.31 20.12
C ASN A 808 -33.55 -15.54 20.25
N ASP A 809 -34.79 -15.48 19.75
CA ASP A 809 -35.73 -16.60 19.78
C ASP A 809 -35.29 -17.77 18.90
N VAL A 810 -34.78 -17.48 17.69
CA VAL A 810 -34.28 -18.51 16.77
C VAL A 810 -32.98 -19.11 17.33
N TYR A 811 -32.14 -18.28 17.93
CA TYR A 811 -30.93 -18.71 18.63
C TYR A 811 -31.23 -19.63 19.82
N ALA A 812 -32.22 -19.30 20.66
CA ALA A 812 -32.63 -20.12 21.79
C ALA A 812 -33.14 -21.51 21.35
N ARG A 813 -33.90 -21.57 20.25
CA ARG A 813 -34.36 -22.85 19.66
C ARG A 813 -33.21 -23.71 19.15
N LEU A 814 -32.20 -23.11 18.53
CA LEU A 814 -31.01 -23.82 18.08
C LEU A 814 -30.29 -24.46 19.28
N ILE A 815 -30.05 -23.70 20.35
CA ILE A 815 -29.43 -24.23 21.58
C ILE A 815 -30.24 -25.38 22.15
N GLN A 816 -31.57 -25.22 22.27
CA GLN A 816 -32.44 -26.26 22.80
C GLN A 816 -32.36 -27.55 21.96
N THR A 817 -32.30 -27.41 20.64
CA THR A 817 -32.18 -28.54 19.72
C THR A 817 -30.83 -29.24 19.88
N CYS A 818 -29.73 -28.50 19.96
CA CYS A 818 -28.40 -29.05 20.22
C CYS A 818 -28.33 -29.75 21.59
N SER A 819 -28.85 -29.15 22.65
CA SER A 819 -28.84 -29.73 24.01
C SER A 819 -29.72 -30.97 24.14
N SER A 820 -30.81 -31.08 23.37
CA SER A 820 -31.62 -32.30 23.34
C SER A 820 -30.98 -33.46 22.58
N THR A 821 -30.01 -33.19 21.71
CA THR A 821 -29.37 -34.20 20.84
C THR A 821 -27.97 -34.60 21.32
N PHE A 822 -27.19 -33.67 21.87
CA PHE A 822 -25.79 -33.86 22.25
C PHE A 822 -25.58 -33.75 23.76
N GLU A 823 -24.64 -34.53 24.32
CA GLU A 823 -24.38 -34.57 25.76
C GLU A 823 -23.81 -33.28 26.35
N SER A 824 -23.15 -32.46 25.51
CA SER A 824 -22.46 -31.24 25.92
C SER A 824 -22.31 -30.28 24.74
N ASN A 825 -22.42 -28.98 25.02
CA ASN A 825 -22.32 -27.91 24.04
C ASN A 825 -21.44 -26.77 24.60
N VAL A 826 -20.53 -26.22 23.80
CA VAL A 826 -19.67 -25.07 24.17
C VAL A 826 -19.91 -23.93 23.20
N LEU A 827 -20.10 -22.72 23.75
CA LEU A 827 -20.34 -21.51 22.96
C LEU A 827 -19.08 -20.64 22.88
N PHE A 828 -18.77 -20.23 21.64
CA PHE A 828 -17.87 -19.14 21.35
C PHE A 828 -18.65 -17.99 20.70
N ALA A 829 -18.71 -16.84 21.36
CA ALA A 829 -19.38 -15.64 20.86
C ALA A 829 -18.43 -14.44 20.91
N HIS A 830 -18.14 -13.87 19.75
CA HIS A 830 -17.41 -12.63 19.59
C HIS A 830 -18.37 -11.52 19.16
N THR A 831 -18.36 -10.41 19.89
CA THR A 831 -19.18 -9.24 19.58
C THR A 831 -18.27 -8.02 19.57
N ASN A 832 -18.21 -7.33 18.42
CA ASN A 832 -17.48 -6.08 18.29
C ASN A 832 -18.30 -5.08 17.46
N ILE A 833 -17.88 -3.82 17.38
CA ILE A 833 -18.56 -2.73 16.66
C ILE A 833 -18.76 -3.05 15.17
N ILE A 834 -17.92 -3.93 14.61
CA ILE A 834 -17.82 -4.20 13.17
C ILE A 834 -18.47 -5.55 12.79
N GLU A 835 -18.40 -6.56 13.65
CA GLU A 835 -18.86 -7.92 13.32
C GLU A 835 -19.30 -8.68 14.59
N ASN A 836 -20.39 -9.42 14.46
CA ASN A 836 -20.85 -10.39 15.45
C ASN A 836 -20.67 -11.79 14.87
N ALA A 837 -20.10 -12.70 15.66
CA ALA A 837 -19.92 -14.09 15.28
C ALA A 837 -20.23 -15.00 16.48
N ARG A 838 -21.04 -16.03 16.26
CA ARG A 838 -21.39 -17.04 17.27
C ARG A 838 -21.21 -18.43 16.68
N VAL A 839 -20.46 -19.29 17.36
CA VAL A 839 -20.23 -20.68 16.96
C VAL A 839 -20.52 -21.58 18.17
N ILE A 840 -21.30 -22.62 17.94
CA ILE A 840 -21.60 -23.65 18.93
C ILE A 840 -20.88 -24.93 18.53
N ILE A 841 -20.14 -25.52 19.47
CA ILE A 841 -19.56 -26.86 19.30
C ILE A 841 -20.35 -27.85 20.16
N SER A 842 -20.87 -28.89 19.53
CA SER A 842 -21.71 -29.93 20.12
C SER A 842 -21.05 -31.30 20.00
N GLY A 843 -21.10 -32.12 21.06
CA GLY A 843 -20.45 -33.43 21.07
C GLY A 843 -20.65 -34.19 22.37
N THR A 844 -19.92 -35.31 22.52
CA THR A 844 -19.89 -36.05 23.80
C THR A 844 -19.14 -35.25 24.86
N ARG A 845 -19.43 -35.50 26.14
CA ARG A 845 -18.68 -34.86 27.25
C ARG A 845 -17.18 -35.14 27.14
N THR A 846 -16.81 -36.37 26.76
CA THR A 846 -15.43 -36.80 26.56
C THR A 846 -14.72 -36.00 25.45
N CYS A 847 -15.39 -35.74 24.32
CA CYS A 847 -14.86 -34.95 23.21
C CYS A 847 -14.57 -33.50 23.64
N LEU A 848 -15.51 -32.89 24.38
CA LEU A 848 -15.44 -31.48 24.74
C LEU A 848 -14.67 -31.21 26.04
N THR A 849 -14.24 -32.23 26.78
CA THR A 849 -13.41 -32.07 28.00
C THR A 849 -12.24 -31.13 27.79
N SER A 850 -11.60 -31.19 26.62
CA SER A 850 -10.40 -30.41 26.35
C SER A 850 -10.63 -28.92 26.08
N ILE A 851 -11.88 -28.51 25.91
CA ILE A 851 -12.30 -27.11 25.82
C ILE A 851 -13.34 -26.76 26.88
N SER A 852 -13.39 -27.54 27.97
CA SER A 852 -14.37 -27.36 29.06
C SER A 852 -14.09 -26.15 29.95
N SER A 853 -12.88 -25.59 29.88
CA SER A 853 -12.47 -24.38 30.58
C SER A 853 -11.71 -23.43 29.65
N PRO A 854 -11.80 -22.10 29.87
CA PRO A 854 -11.13 -21.11 29.01
C PRO A 854 -9.61 -21.29 29.02
N ALA A 855 -8.99 -21.57 30.18
CA ALA A 855 -7.54 -21.78 30.27
C ALA A 855 -7.06 -22.97 29.41
N GLN A 856 -7.78 -24.09 29.43
CA GLN A 856 -7.46 -25.25 28.59
C GLN A 856 -7.67 -24.97 27.11
N ALA A 857 -8.75 -24.27 26.76
CA ALA A 857 -9.03 -23.88 25.37
C ALA A 857 -7.96 -22.94 24.81
N ILE A 858 -7.51 -21.95 25.59
CA ILE A 858 -6.41 -21.03 25.22
C ILE A 858 -5.10 -21.81 25.04
N GLN A 859 -4.74 -22.66 25.99
CA GLN A 859 -3.51 -23.45 25.92
C GLN A 859 -3.48 -24.36 24.68
N LYS A 860 -4.60 -25.02 24.37
CA LYS A 860 -4.71 -25.83 23.15
C LYS A 860 -4.69 -24.99 21.88
N ALA A 861 -5.29 -23.81 21.90
CA ALA A 861 -5.25 -22.91 20.74
C ALA A 861 -3.81 -22.44 20.46
N GLN A 862 -3.02 -22.14 21.49
CA GLN A 862 -1.59 -21.83 21.34
C GLN A 862 -0.80 -23.02 20.79
N TRP A 863 -1.11 -24.23 21.26
CA TRP A 863 -0.51 -25.45 20.73
C TRP A 863 -0.85 -25.64 19.25
N LEU A 864 -2.11 -25.45 18.85
CA LEU A 864 -2.53 -25.59 17.46
C LEU A 864 -1.90 -24.52 16.55
N GLU A 865 -1.82 -23.27 17.02
CA GLU A 865 -1.15 -22.17 16.32
C GLU A 865 0.32 -22.50 16.00
N SER A 866 1.04 -23.07 16.96
CA SER A 866 2.46 -23.40 16.81
C SER A 866 2.72 -24.67 16.01
N ASP A 867 1.88 -25.71 16.17
CA ASP A 867 2.01 -26.98 15.45
C ASP A 867 1.64 -26.84 13.96
N VAL A 868 0.59 -26.07 13.67
CA VAL A 868 0.00 -25.97 12.32
C VAL A 868 0.36 -24.66 11.61
N LEU A 869 1.01 -23.71 12.30
CA LEU A 869 1.44 -22.41 11.77
C LEU A 869 0.28 -21.56 11.24
N LEU A 870 -0.76 -21.37 12.05
CA LEU A 870 -1.92 -20.54 11.68
C LEU A 870 -1.50 -19.08 11.40
N GLU A 871 -2.04 -18.48 10.33
CA GLU A 871 -1.78 -17.06 9.97
C GLU A 871 -2.63 -16.05 10.77
N PHE A 872 -3.34 -16.54 11.79
CA PHE A 872 -4.19 -15.75 12.67
C PHE A 872 -4.12 -16.29 14.11
N SER A 873 -4.35 -15.42 15.09
CA SER A 873 -4.34 -15.83 16.49
C SER A 873 -5.70 -16.36 16.94
N LEU A 874 -5.86 -17.68 16.91
CA LEU A 874 -6.97 -18.42 17.49
C LEU A 874 -6.99 -18.33 19.02
N SER A 875 -5.83 -18.36 19.70
CA SER A 875 -5.71 -18.28 21.16
C SER A 875 -6.24 -16.97 21.70
N ARG A 876 -5.85 -15.85 21.08
CA ARG A 876 -6.41 -14.53 21.39
C ARG A 876 -7.92 -14.48 21.14
N LEU A 877 -8.38 -15.04 20.03
CA LEU A 877 -9.81 -15.07 19.71
C LEU A 877 -10.60 -15.87 20.76
N VAL A 878 -10.08 -17.04 21.17
CA VAL A 878 -10.66 -17.86 22.24
C VAL A 878 -10.76 -17.10 23.55
N THR A 879 -9.72 -16.34 23.95
CA THR A 879 -9.74 -15.52 25.18
C THR A 879 -10.95 -14.59 25.24
N PHE A 880 -11.30 -13.95 24.12
CA PHE A 880 -12.42 -13.00 24.08
C PHE A 880 -13.76 -13.65 23.73
N ALA A 881 -13.75 -14.73 22.96
CA ALA A 881 -14.95 -15.35 22.43
C ALA A 881 -15.52 -16.44 23.33
N TYR A 882 -14.74 -17.06 24.22
CA TYR A 882 -15.22 -18.14 25.06
C TYR A 882 -16.38 -17.67 25.96
N ARG A 883 -17.51 -18.40 25.94
CA ARG A 883 -18.69 -18.13 26.79
C ARG A 883 -19.07 -19.30 27.70
N GLY A 884 -18.41 -20.45 27.56
CA GLY A 884 -18.57 -21.59 28.46
C GLY A 884 -19.47 -22.71 27.93
N LEU A 885 -19.67 -23.70 28.81
CA LEU A 885 -20.60 -24.81 28.62
C LEU A 885 -22.03 -24.30 28.69
N LEU A 886 -22.85 -24.63 27.69
CA LEU A 886 -24.28 -24.36 27.71
C LEU A 886 -24.96 -25.39 28.60
N ILE A 887 -25.40 -24.97 29.80
CA ILE A 887 -26.16 -25.81 30.74
C ILE A 887 -27.65 -25.57 30.50
N ASP A 888 -28.49 -26.60 30.66
CA ASP A 888 -29.95 -26.68 30.37
C ASP A 888 -30.86 -25.53 30.90
N ASN A 889 -30.31 -24.51 31.58
CA ASN A 889 -31.06 -23.38 32.13
C ASN A 889 -30.62 -21.98 31.63
N ASP A 890 -29.65 -21.86 30.70
CA ASP A 890 -29.11 -20.55 30.29
C ASP A 890 -29.91 -19.81 29.20
N ALA A 891 -31.19 -20.15 28.99
CA ALA A 891 -32.14 -19.33 28.25
C ALA A 891 -32.36 -17.92 28.86
N ARG A 892 -31.66 -17.57 29.96
CA ARG A 892 -31.68 -16.26 30.61
C ARG A 892 -30.41 -15.42 30.44
N ILE A 893 -29.36 -15.91 29.78
CA ILE A 893 -28.17 -15.08 29.54
C ILE A 893 -28.36 -14.32 28.22
N SER A 894 -29.22 -13.31 28.27
CA SER A 894 -29.34 -12.29 27.21
C SER A 894 -29.49 -10.91 27.84
N THR A 895 -28.35 -10.30 28.18
CA THR A 895 -28.14 -8.85 28.15
C THR A 895 -26.70 -8.60 27.77
#